data_AF-A0A2M8J1F6-F1
#
_entry.id   AF-A0A2M8J1F6-F1
#
_cell.length_a   1.000
_cell.length_b   1.000
_cell.length_c   1.000
_cell.angle_alpha   90.00
_cell.angle_beta   90.00
_cell.angle_gamma   90.00
#
_symmetry.space_group_name_H-M   'P 1'
#
loop_
_entity.id
_entity.type
_entity.pdbx_description
1 polymer ?
#
loop_
_entity_poly.entity_id
_entity_poly.type
_entity_poly.pdbx_seq_one_letter_code
_entity_poly.pdbx_strand_id
1 'polypeptide(L)'
;MSLKRVDILGGGPAGLYTAILLRRALPDVAVRVTETNPSGVTWGFGVVFSDQALDFLKADDPETHDLIAPEMERWQNMTLNHPAGQVVLDGIGFSAIGRLQLLLILEARARALGAELRFGQHVTSLGELDGDLIIGADGLNSLVRGADPEAFGTTVSHMENRFAWFGARRPFDTLTQTFRATEKGAMNAHHYRYAPDMSTFIVECDRASFFAEGFDKMDEAQTAARCETVFADVLEGAPLVANKSVWRQFPKLWCDRWYSGNRVLLGDAVHTAHFSIGSGTRLALEDAIALVAALKTHRDLPETLETYQAVRQPIARKIVEAANTSCAWYEVFAGKMSKPPLEFAFDYVTRSGRVDMARLRRLSPRFIAAYEAQQKFVTDPVGECPAARQIGFRKSDHPNCSAVLWDNLNRDPDKAALTGPAGTLSYAALCAQAARWGHAFRDAGLARGDRVALFLDDTPAYPAAFFGAVRAGFVPVLLNTLTTPDLLNFYLADTGARIAVCEAEFARRFSDEATAGTGLDKIVIVNGDAEGKLTVPEAEFLDGQPDSLDCADTAPDDMAFWMYSSGSTGRPKGIVHLHHDMAYSQQSFGAHVLKLTADDICFSVPKMFFAYGFGNAVTFPFSVGATTLLMPGRPDPARILDLIDTWKPTVFFGLPTLYTALCRAETPGQHDLSSLRQCMSAAEILSEDVFNDWKALTGLPPIEGLGSTEMLHVYLSNTAEEQRLGAAGKAVPGYEIKLLDRDGAPVPPGADGIMHVRGDSSAPCYWNRPDKTADTMRGDWLYTGDRFVERDGFFYFQGRADDLVKVSGQWVWPLEVERCLNEHPLVHEAAVIAHELGDRRMTLSAMISLRAGEARGGETAKQLQDYVKSALLPHKYPRLIVFSDDLPKTGTGKIDRQAVGQRLKQEAKDIA
;
A
#
# COMPACT_ATOMS: atom_id res chain seq x y z
N MET A 1 -50.22 7.61 -12.64
CA MET A 1 -50.93 8.68 -11.90
C MET A 1 -50.29 10.01 -12.27
N SER A 2 -51.04 11.08 -12.53
CA SER A 2 -50.44 12.41 -12.73
C SER A 2 -50.18 13.02 -11.35
N LEU A 3 -48.92 13.23 -10.99
CA LEU A 3 -48.52 13.96 -9.78
C LEU A 3 -49.21 15.34 -9.80
N LYS A 4 -49.94 15.71 -8.74
CA LYS A 4 -50.61 17.00 -8.59
C LYS A 4 -50.08 17.81 -7.42
N ARG A 5 -49.66 17.14 -6.34
CA ARG A 5 -49.09 17.79 -5.16
C ARG A 5 -47.87 17.05 -4.61
N VAL A 6 -46.86 17.79 -4.19
CA VAL A 6 -45.69 17.29 -3.47
C VAL A 6 -45.57 18.03 -2.15
N ASP A 7 -45.52 17.29 -1.04
CA ASP A 7 -45.23 17.82 0.28
C ASP A 7 -43.76 17.51 0.64
N ILE A 8 -43.01 18.54 0.98
CA ILE A 8 -41.60 18.46 1.38
C ILE A 8 -41.50 18.86 2.85
N LEU A 9 -41.02 17.95 3.69
CA LEU A 9 -40.70 18.24 5.08
C LEU A 9 -39.24 18.68 5.19
N GLY A 10 -39.01 19.89 5.68
CA GLY A 10 -37.69 20.48 5.86
C GLY A 10 -37.41 21.65 4.92
N GLY A 11 -37.13 22.81 5.48
CA GLY A 11 -36.77 24.06 4.81
C GLY A 11 -35.26 24.29 4.71
N GLY A 12 -34.46 23.23 4.79
CA GLY A 12 -33.02 23.29 4.56
C GLY A 12 -32.64 23.36 3.07
N PRO A 13 -31.33 23.34 2.73
CA PRO A 13 -30.88 23.39 1.34
C PRO A 13 -31.48 22.25 0.47
N ALA A 14 -31.58 21.06 1.08
CA ALA A 14 -32.23 19.87 0.53
C ALA A 14 -33.65 20.16 0.02
N GLY A 15 -34.54 20.59 0.91
CA GLY A 15 -35.96 20.77 0.60
C GLY A 15 -36.24 21.99 -0.28
N LEU A 16 -35.60 23.14 0.02
CA LEU A 16 -35.78 24.36 -0.76
C LEU A 16 -35.30 24.19 -2.21
N TYR A 17 -34.14 23.56 -2.40
CA TYR A 17 -33.63 23.33 -3.75
C TYR A 17 -34.43 22.29 -4.52
N THR A 18 -34.91 21.25 -3.85
CA THR A 18 -35.88 20.31 -4.45
C THR A 18 -37.15 21.04 -4.91
N ALA A 19 -37.67 21.97 -4.12
CA ALA A 19 -38.84 22.77 -4.49
C ALA A 19 -38.59 23.64 -5.74
N ILE A 20 -37.42 24.29 -5.82
CA ILE A 20 -37.00 25.07 -7.00
C ILE A 20 -36.98 24.17 -8.24
N LEU A 21 -36.31 23.03 -8.17
CA LEU A 21 -36.18 22.11 -9.30
C LEU A 21 -37.54 21.53 -9.73
N LEU A 22 -38.41 21.16 -8.78
CA LEU A 22 -39.76 20.67 -9.08
C LEU A 22 -40.62 21.74 -9.76
N ARG A 23 -40.63 22.98 -9.25
CA ARG A 23 -41.42 24.06 -9.85
C ARG A 23 -40.93 24.45 -11.25
N ARG A 24 -39.63 24.30 -11.53
CA ARG A 24 -39.06 24.48 -12.88
C ARG A 24 -39.42 23.34 -13.83
N ALA A 25 -39.32 22.10 -13.37
CA ALA A 25 -39.52 20.91 -14.20
C ALA A 25 -41.00 20.57 -14.42
N LEU A 26 -41.85 20.83 -13.42
CA LEU A 26 -43.25 20.44 -13.33
C LEU A 26 -44.11 21.63 -12.85
N PRO A 27 -44.30 22.67 -13.68
CA PRO A 27 -44.95 23.92 -13.27
C PRO A 27 -46.43 23.77 -12.87
N ASP A 28 -47.09 22.69 -13.28
CA ASP A 28 -48.49 22.39 -12.93
C ASP A 28 -48.64 21.66 -11.58
N VAL A 29 -47.53 21.19 -10.98
CA VAL A 29 -47.55 20.46 -9.71
C VAL A 29 -47.44 21.43 -8.54
N ALA A 30 -48.43 21.40 -7.63
CA ALA A 30 -48.35 22.18 -6.40
C ALA A 30 -47.22 21.64 -5.50
N VAL A 31 -46.30 22.50 -5.09
CA VAL A 31 -45.20 22.13 -4.20
C VAL A 31 -45.32 22.90 -2.90
N ARG A 32 -45.34 22.17 -1.78
CA ARG A 32 -45.38 22.73 -0.43
C ARG A 32 -44.14 22.31 0.34
N VAL A 33 -43.47 23.26 0.98
CA VAL A 33 -42.36 23.02 1.91
C VAL A 33 -42.81 23.42 3.31
N THR A 34 -42.71 22.52 4.27
CA THR A 34 -43.05 22.76 5.67
C THR A 34 -41.81 22.62 6.54
N GLU A 35 -41.50 23.66 7.32
CA GLU A 35 -40.35 23.74 8.22
C GLU A 35 -40.80 24.09 9.64
N THR A 36 -40.30 23.33 10.62
CA THR A 36 -40.63 23.53 12.03
C THR A 36 -40.03 24.84 12.57
N ASN A 37 -38.83 25.20 12.13
CA ASN A 37 -38.17 26.42 12.55
C ASN A 37 -38.78 27.66 11.85
N PRO A 38 -38.76 28.84 12.50
CA PRO A 38 -39.09 30.09 11.83
C PRO A 38 -38.14 30.40 10.66
N SER A 39 -38.61 31.14 9.65
CA SER A 39 -37.75 31.65 8.56
C SER A 39 -36.66 32.55 9.14
N GLY A 40 -35.47 32.51 8.54
CA GLY A 40 -34.29 33.25 9.01
C GLY A 40 -33.58 32.64 10.23
N VAL A 41 -34.04 31.49 10.75
CA VAL A 41 -33.36 30.75 11.83
C VAL A 41 -32.56 29.59 11.23
N THR A 42 -31.27 29.51 11.57
CA THR A 42 -30.42 28.40 11.11
C THR A 42 -29.50 27.89 12.21
N TRP A 43 -29.17 26.61 12.13
CA TRP A 43 -28.17 25.96 12.97
C TRP A 43 -26.84 25.90 12.22
N GLY A 44 -25.78 26.42 12.84
CA GLY A 44 -24.45 26.50 12.24
C GLY A 44 -24.19 27.85 11.54
N PHE A 45 -22.99 27.95 10.97
CA PHE A 45 -22.43 29.21 10.46
C PHE A 45 -22.19 29.13 8.94
N GLY A 46 -20.98 28.86 8.47
CA GLY A 46 -20.66 28.74 7.05
C GLY A 46 -20.84 27.34 6.48
N VAL A 47 -21.04 27.25 5.16
CA VAL A 47 -21.02 26.02 4.37
C VAL A 47 -19.87 26.11 3.38
N VAL A 48 -19.02 25.09 3.34
CA VAL A 48 -17.85 25.05 2.45
C VAL A 48 -17.98 24.01 1.34
N PHE A 49 -17.55 24.37 0.15
CA PHE A 49 -17.51 23.56 -1.07
C PHE A 49 -16.07 23.51 -1.55
N SER A 50 -15.61 22.40 -2.15
CA SER A 50 -14.34 22.46 -2.90
C SER A 50 -14.47 23.48 -4.04
N ASP A 51 -13.36 24.03 -4.54
CA ASP A 51 -13.42 25.11 -5.55
C ASP A 51 -14.24 24.74 -6.81
N GLN A 52 -14.20 23.48 -7.22
CA GLN A 52 -14.99 22.91 -8.34
C GLN A 52 -16.36 22.35 -7.93
N ALA A 53 -16.71 22.37 -6.64
CA ALA A 53 -17.91 21.68 -6.16
C ALA A 53 -19.22 22.36 -6.54
N LEU A 54 -19.24 23.60 -7.06
CA LEU A 54 -20.47 24.18 -7.61
C LEU A 54 -20.62 24.03 -9.12
N ASP A 55 -19.68 23.36 -9.79
CA ASP A 55 -19.76 23.15 -11.25
C ASP A 55 -21.00 22.33 -11.63
N PHE A 56 -21.41 21.37 -10.79
CA PHE A 56 -22.67 20.63 -10.98
C PHE A 56 -23.87 21.58 -10.93
N LEU A 57 -23.87 22.54 -9.99
CA LEU A 57 -24.97 23.49 -9.85
C LEU A 57 -25.04 24.41 -11.06
N LYS A 58 -23.89 24.85 -11.59
CA LYS A 58 -23.83 25.63 -12.83
C LYS A 58 -24.37 24.85 -14.04
N ALA A 59 -24.11 23.55 -14.10
CA ALA A 59 -24.57 22.69 -15.20
C ALA A 59 -26.10 22.46 -15.16
N ASP A 60 -26.67 22.24 -13.98
CA ASP A 60 -28.09 21.88 -13.81
C ASP A 60 -29.02 23.10 -13.55
N ASP A 61 -28.52 24.14 -12.87
CA ASP A 61 -29.25 25.36 -12.51
C ASP A 61 -28.34 26.60 -12.51
N PRO A 62 -27.94 27.09 -13.71
CA PRO A 62 -27.01 28.21 -13.85
C PRO A 62 -27.53 29.48 -13.14
N GLU A 63 -28.84 29.70 -13.13
CA GLU A 63 -29.40 30.86 -12.46
C GLU A 63 -29.31 30.76 -10.92
N THR A 64 -29.50 29.58 -10.31
CA THR A 64 -29.27 29.42 -8.85
C THR A 64 -27.79 29.60 -8.54
N HIS A 65 -26.92 29.04 -9.38
CA HIS A 65 -25.47 29.25 -9.30
C HIS A 65 -25.13 30.75 -9.33
N ASP A 66 -25.68 31.52 -10.27
CA ASP A 66 -25.36 32.94 -10.46
C ASP A 66 -25.87 33.84 -9.31
N LEU A 67 -26.85 33.38 -8.53
CA LEU A 67 -27.28 34.04 -7.30
C LEU A 67 -26.38 33.70 -6.11
N ILE A 68 -25.82 32.49 -6.05
CA ILE A 68 -25.00 32.03 -4.93
C ILE A 68 -23.54 32.46 -5.10
N ALA A 69 -22.98 32.30 -6.29
CA ALA A 69 -21.56 32.46 -6.57
C ALA A 69 -20.96 33.83 -6.18
N PRO A 70 -21.66 34.97 -6.35
CA PRO A 70 -21.17 36.29 -5.92
C PRO A 70 -21.08 36.46 -4.40
N GLU A 71 -21.86 35.68 -3.65
CA GLU A 71 -21.96 35.74 -2.19
C GLU A 71 -20.96 34.79 -1.50
N MET A 72 -20.09 34.13 -2.28
CA MET A 72 -19.12 33.17 -1.76
C MET A 72 -17.74 33.79 -1.55
N GLU A 73 -17.15 33.45 -0.41
CA GLU A 73 -15.72 33.60 -0.16
C GLU A 73 -14.95 32.47 -0.86
N ARG A 74 -13.76 32.78 -1.41
CA ARG A 74 -12.93 31.79 -2.11
C ARG A 74 -11.46 31.88 -1.72
N TRP A 75 -10.77 30.76 -1.77
CA TRP A 75 -9.32 30.65 -1.56
C TRP A 75 -8.76 29.40 -2.27
N GLN A 76 -7.46 29.40 -2.55
CA GLN A 76 -6.81 28.36 -3.37
C GLN A 76 -5.95 27.35 -2.58
N ASN A 77 -5.66 27.63 -1.31
CA ASN A 77 -4.78 26.79 -0.50
C ASN A 77 -5.49 26.30 0.76
N MET A 78 -4.99 25.23 1.34
CA MET A 78 -5.38 24.75 2.66
C MET A 78 -4.17 24.81 3.60
N THR A 79 -4.41 25.14 4.87
CA THR A 79 -3.33 25.26 5.86
C THR A 79 -3.52 24.25 6.98
N LEU A 80 -2.42 23.62 7.41
CA LEU A 80 -2.37 22.75 8.58
C LEU A 80 -1.42 23.37 9.61
N ASN A 81 -1.96 23.77 10.75
CA ASN A 81 -1.17 24.21 11.89
C ASN A 81 -0.91 22.99 12.80
N HIS A 82 0.30 22.44 12.69
CA HIS A 82 0.80 21.37 13.54
C HIS A 82 1.53 21.98 14.77
N PRO A 83 1.56 21.32 15.95
CA PRO A 83 2.29 21.86 17.11
C PRO A 83 3.76 22.18 16.85
N ALA A 84 4.40 21.44 15.94
CA ALA A 84 5.81 21.64 15.56
C ALA A 84 6.02 22.55 14.33
N GLY A 85 4.96 23.10 13.72
CA GLY A 85 5.10 23.98 12.55
C GLY A 85 3.85 24.06 11.67
N GLN A 86 3.87 24.95 10.70
CA GLN A 86 2.78 25.12 9.74
C GLN A 86 3.13 24.49 8.39
N VAL A 87 2.16 23.84 7.75
CA VAL A 87 2.27 23.34 6.37
C VAL A 87 1.14 23.90 5.53
N VAL A 88 1.48 24.44 4.36
CA VAL A 88 0.53 24.90 3.35
C VAL A 88 0.41 23.83 2.26
N LEU A 89 -0.80 23.35 2.04
CA LEU A 89 -1.17 22.49 0.92
C LEU A 89 -1.62 23.39 -0.22
N ASP A 90 -0.72 23.64 -1.17
CA ASP A 90 -1.00 24.51 -2.30
C ASP A 90 -2.01 23.89 -3.27
N GLY A 91 -2.84 24.73 -3.92
CA GLY A 91 -3.81 24.30 -4.95
C GLY A 91 -5.01 23.49 -4.46
N ILE A 92 -5.15 23.27 -3.15
CA ILE A 92 -6.36 22.72 -2.53
C ILE A 92 -7.31 23.85 -2.14
N GLY A 93 -8.07 24.33 -3.12
CA GLY A 93 -8.99 25.46 -2.98
C GLY A 93 -10.39 25.08 -2.52
N PHE A 94 -11.05 26.02 -1.85
CA PHE A 94 -12.44 25.91 -1.42
C PHE A 94 -13.18 27.25 -1.59
N SER A 95 -14.50 27.16 -1.65
CA SER A 95 -15.42 28.29 -1.64
C SER A 95 -16.43 28.11 -0.50
N ALA A 96 -16.79 29.17 0.22
CA ALA A 96 -17.76 29.10 1.31
C ALA A 96 -18.78 30.24 1.28
N ILE A 97 -19.97 29.98 1.83
CA ILE A 97 -21.06 30.94 1.98
C ILE A 97 -21.69 30.78 3.35
N GLY A 98 -22.20 31.87 3.94
CA GLY A 98 -23.02 31.80 5.14
C GLY A 98 -24.25 30.92 4.92
N ARG A 99 -24.51 29.97 5.83
CA ARG A 99 -25.66 29.06 5.73
C ARG A 99 -26.98 29.82 5.70
N LEU A 100 -27.11 30.88 6.50
CA LEU A 100 -28.28 31.74 6.48
C LEU A 100 -28.46 32.42 5.12
N GLN A 101 -27.38 32.97 4.56
CA GLN A 101 -27.41 33.62 3.25
C GLN A 101 -27.83 32.65 2.14
N LEU A 102 -27.28 31.43 2.14
CA LEU A 102 -27.68 30.37 1.22
C LEU A 102 -29.18 30.05 1.32
N LEU A 103 -29.70 29.91 2.55
CA LEU A 103 -31.11 29.62 2.77
C LEU A 103 -32.00 30.75 2.26
N LEU A 104 -31.66 32.01 2.54
CA LEU A 104 -32.43 33.17 2.08
C LEU A 104 -32.50 33.24 0.54
N ILE A 105 -31.40 32.95 -0.15
CA ILE A 105 -31.37 32.87 -1.62
C ILE A 105 -32.32 31.78 -2.13
N LEU A 106 -32.23 30.58 -1.56
CA LEU A 106 -33.07 29.45 -1.96
C LEU A 106 -34.56 29.69 -1.61
N GLU A 107 -34.86 30.29 -0.46
CA GLU A 107 -36.22 30.67 -0.05
C GLU A 107 -36.82 31.67 -1.04
N ALA A 108 -36.10 32.75 -1.35
CA ALA A 108 -36.56 33.78 -2.28
C ALA A 108 -36.85 33.18 -3.67
N ARG A 109 -35.95 32.31 -4.15
CA ARG A 109 -36.09 31.65 -5.44
C ARG A 109 -37.25 30.65 -5.48
N ALA A 110 -37.42 29.83 -4.43
CA ALA A 110 -38.55 28.91 -4.32
C ALA A 110 -39.90 29.65 -4.33
N ARG A 111 -40.01 30.78 -3.61
CA ARG A 111 -41.21 31.64 -3.63
C ARG A 111 -41.46 32.25 -5.00
N ALA A 112 -40.43 32.75 -5.68
CA ALA A 112 -40.54 33.33 -7.02
C ALA A 112 -41.08 32.32 -8.05
N LEU A 113 -40.79 31.03 -7.87
CA LEU A 113 -41.28 29.93 -8.70
C LEU A 113 -42.65 29.37 -8.26
N GLY A 114 -43.26 29.97 -7.23
CA GLY A 114 -44.61 29.62 -6.76
C GLY A 114 -44.69 28.43 -5.80
N ALA A 115 -43.59 28.06 -5.12
CA ALA A 115 -43.66 27.07 -4.04
C ALA A 115 -44.34 27.66 -2.78
N GLU A 116 -45.21 26.88 -2.14
CA GLU A 116 -45.85 27.25 -0.88
C GLU A 116 -44.89 26.95 0.28
N LEU A 117 -44.30 27.98 0.90
CA LEU A 117 -43.38 27.80 2.04
C LEU A 117 -44.06 28.11 3.38
N ARG A 118 -44.12 27.12 4.26
CA ARG A 118 -44.72 27.19 5.60
C ARG A 118 -43.65 27.01 6.68
N PHE A 119 -43.17 28.12 7.24
CA PHE A 119 -42.18 28.13 8.33
C PHE A 119 -42.85 28.26 9.70
N GLY A 120 -42.17 27.80 10.76
CA GLY A 120 -42.70 27.80 12.12
C GLY A 120 -43.86 26.82 12.32
N GLN A 121 -43.97 25.81 11.45
CA GLN A 121 -45.07 24.85 11.49
C GLN A 121 -44.54 23.44 11.79
N HIS A 122 -45.01 22.87 12.88
CA HIS A 122 -44.64 21.54 13.30
C HIS A 122 -45.65 20.52 12.78
N VAL A 123 -45.17 19.56 11.98
CA VAL A 123 -45.95 18.40 11.52
C VAL A 123 -45.62 17.25 12.46
N THR A 124 -46.64 16.70 13.12
CA THR A 124 -46.47 15.62 14.11
C THR A 124 -46.67 14.24 13.52
N SER A 125 -47.39 14.15 12.41
CA SER A 125 -47.77 12.89 11.75
C SER A 125 -47.78 13.05 10.23
N LEU A 126 -47.37 12.00 9.51
CA LEU A 126 -47.47 11.95 8.05
C LEU A 126 -48.93 12.02 7.55
N GLY A 127 -49.92 11.71 8.39
CA GLY A 127 -51.34 11.82 8.05
C GLY A 127 -51.85 13.26 7.91
N GLU A 128 -51.06 14.26 8.32
CA GLU A 128 -51.36 15.68 8.11
C GLU A 128 -51.01 16.16 6.69
N LEU A 129 -50.33 15.31 5.90
CA LEU A 129 -49.88 15.60 4.55
C LEU A 129 -50.85 15.02 3.51
N ASP A 130 -51.02 15.72 2.41
CA ASP A 130 -51.96 15.36 1.33
C ASP A 130 -51.32 15.32 -0.06
N GLY A 131 -50.00 15.33 -0.11
CA GLY A 131 -49.20 15.18 -1.32
C GLY A 131 -49.24 13.77 -1.91
N ASP A 132 -49.26 13.70 -3.25
CA ASP A 132 -49.10 12.46 -3.99
C ASP A 132 -47.69 11.87 -3.80
N LEU A 133 -46.69 12.73 -3.52
CA LEU A 133 -45.33 12.38 -3.12
C LEU A 133 -44.96 13.16 -1.86
N ILE A 134 -44.39 12.46 -0.87
CA ILE A 134 -43.90 13.02 0.38
C ILE A 134 -42.37 12.92 0.43
N ILE A 135 -41.69 14.04 0.59
CA ILE A 135 -40.23 14.12 0.60
C ILE A 135 -39.75 14.46 2.02
N GLY A 136 -38.95 13.59 2.62
CA GLY A 136 -38.21 13.84 3.86
C GLY A 136 -36.87 14.50 3.58
N ALA A 137 -36.77 15.79 3.91
CA ALA A 137 -35.59 16.64 3.77
C ALA A 137 -35.29 17.41 5.08
N ASP A 138 -35.85 16.94 6.20
CA ASP A 138 -35.84 17.49 7.55
C ASP A 138 -34.67 16.98 8.42
N GLY A 139 -33.67 16.40 7.75
CA GLY A 139 -32.35 16.07 8.31
C GLY A 139 -32.35 14.87 9.26
N LEU A 140 -31.43 14.89 10.22
CA LEU A 140 -31.16 13.74 11.10
C LEU A 140 -32.38 13.31 11.91
N ASN A 141 -33.36 14.16 12.17
CA ASN A 141 -34.57 13.79 12.93
C ASN A 141 -35.78 13.62 12.02
N SER A 142 -35.57 13.16 10.78
CA SER A 142 -36.62 13.08 9.76
C SER A 142 -37.87 12.35 10.23
N LEU A 143 -39.03 13.01 10.12
CA LEU A 143 -40.33 12.42 10.43
C LEU A 143 -40.66 11.28 9.46
N VAL A 144 -40.34 11.45 8.18
CA VAL A 144 -40.60 10.44 7.15
C VAL A 144 -39.83 9.15 7.46
N ARG A 145 -38.54 9.27 7.78
CA ARG A 145 -37.72 8.11 8.16
C ARG A 145 -38.15 7.53 9.51
N GLY A 146 -38.43 8.40 10.48
CA GLY A 146 -38.81 8.02 11.84
C GLY A 146 -40.15 7.29 11.93
N ALA A 147 -41.07 7.54 10.99
CA ALA A 147 -42.36 6.87 10.94
C ALA A 147 -42.28 5.38 10.55
N ASP A 148 -41.23 4.97 9.83
CA ASP A 148 -41.08 3.59 9.32
C ASP A 148 -39.60 3.22 9.08
N PRO A 149 -38.76 3.17 10.13
CA PRO A 149 -37.31 3.02 9.99
C PRO A 149 -36.89 1.68 9.35
N GLU A 150 -37.69 0.63 9.54
CA GLU A 150 -37.47 -0.69 8.95
C GLU A 150 -37.64 -0.68 7.43
N ALA A 151 -38.66 0.01 6.90
CA ALA A 151 -38.85 0.08 5.45
C ALA A 151 -37.68 0.76 4.71
N PHE A 152 -37.00 1.70 5.38
CA PHE A 152 -35.81 2.38 4.85
C PHE A 152 -34.50 1.64 5.14
N GLY A 153 -34.49 0.58 5.96
CA GLY A 153 -33.27 -0.11 6.39
C GLY A 153 -32.29 0.85 7.08
N THR A 154 -32.80 1.62 8.05
CA THR A 154 -32.04 2.71 8.68
C THR A 154 -30.99 2.19 9.65
N THR A 155 -29.74 2.59 9.46
CA THR A 155 -28.63 2.37 10.40
C THR A 155 -28.09 3.71 10.88
N VAL A 156 -27.99 3.89 12.20
CA VAL A 156 -27.37 5.05 12.84
C VAL A 156 -26.34 4.57 13.85
N SER A 157 -25.11 5.04 13.71
CA SER A 157 -24.06 4.89 14.73
C SER A 157 -23.44 6.25 15.02
N HIS A 158 -22.67 6.38 16.10
CA HIS A 158 -22.04 7.65 16.48
C HIS A 158 -20.53 7.51 16.56
N MET A 159 -19.83 8.59 16.23
CA MET A 159 -18.39 8.75 16.51
C MET A 159 -18.12 8.92 18.01
N GLU A 160 -16.92 8.58 18.46
CA GLU A 160 -16.52 8.80 19.86
C GLU A 160 -16.07 10.23 20.11
N ASN A 161 -15.32 10.80 19.16
CA ASN A 161 -14.97 12.21 19.16
C ASN A 161 -16.20 13.12 19.30
N ARG A 162 -15.99 14.25 19.97
CA ARG A 162 -17.00 15.28 20.17
C ARG A 162 -16.58 16.56 19.49
N PHE A 163 -17.55 17.25 18.89
CA PHE A 163 -17.34 18.54 18.26
C PHE A 163 -18.35 19.59 18.73
N ALA A 164 -17.93 20.85 18.74
CA ALA A 164 -18.77 22.02 18.97
C ALA A 164 -18.53 23.05 17.85
N TRP A 165 -19.61 23.66 17.35
CA TRP A 165 -19.56 24.53 16.18
C TRP A 165 -19.85 25.98 16.58
N PHE A 166 -18.83 26.85 16.45
CA PHE A 166 -18.89 28.28 16.72
C PHE A 166 -18.73 29.09 15.43
N GLY A 167 -19.07 30.38 15.51
CA GLY A 167 -18.60 31.40 14.60
C GLY A 167 -17.39 32.12 15.21
N ALA A 168 -16.61 32.83 14.40
CA ALA A 168 -15.57 33.72 14.87
C ALA A 168 -15.69 35.07 14.15
N ARG A 169 -15.62 36.18 14.90
CA ARG A 169 -15.67 37.55 14.36
C ARG A 169 -14.32 38.00 13.80
N ARG A 170 -13.75 37.18 12.91
CA ARG A 170 -12.55 37.48 12.13
C ARG A 170 -12.55 36.66 10.86
N PRO A 171 -11.99 37.16 9.74
CA PRO A 171 -11.72 36.34 8.58
C PRO A 171 -10.49 35.44 8.82
N PHE A 172 -10.48 34.27 8.17
CA PHE A 172 -9.29 33.45 7.97
C PHE A 172 -8.98 33.39 6.46
N ASP A 173 -7.70 33.43 6.11
CA ASP A 173 -7.26 33.53 4.70
C ASP A 173 -7.53 32.26 3.89
N THR A 174 -7.46 31.12 4.56
CA THR A 174 -7.63 29.79 3.99
C THR A 174 -8.44 28.91 4.92
N LEU A 175 -9.02 27.84 4.38
CA LEU A 175 -9.43 26.72 5.20
C LEU A 175 -8.23 26.18 5.96
N THR A 176 -8.34 26.17 7.28
CA THR A 176 -7.24 25.80 8.17
C THR A 176 -7.70 24.76 9.17
N GLN A 177 -6.88 23.73 9.37
CA GLN A 177 -6.99 22.84 10.53
C GLN A 177 -5.89 23.21 11.51
N THR A 178 -6.25 23.42 12.77
CA THR A 178 -5.28 23.73 13.81
C THR A 178 -5.31 22.69 14.90
N PHE A 179 -4.23 21.93 15.00
CA PHE A 179 -4.05 20.88 15.99
C PHE A 179 -3.30 21.44 17.20
N ARG A 180 -3.76 21.10 18.39
CA ARG A 180 -3.20 21.55 19.68
C ARG A 180 -3.03 20.37 20.62
N ALA A 181 -1.82 20.24 21.14
CA ALA A 181 -1.56 19.40 22.30
C ALA A 181 -1.71 20.29 23.54
N THR A 182 -2.55 19.86 24.48
CA THR A 182 -2.74 20.51 25.78
C THR A 182 -2.31 19.55 26.89
N GLU A 183 -2.16 20.06 28.11
CA GLU A 183 -1.93 19.22 29.31
C GLU A 183 -3.05 18.19 29.56
N LYS A 184 -4.23 18.40 28.95
CA LYS A 184 -5.43 17.60 29.13
C LYS A 184 -5.79 16.74 27.91
N GLY A 185 -4.91 16.70 26.91
CA GLY A 185 -5.09 15.91 25.69
C GLY A 185 -5.10 16.76 24.42
N ALA A 186 -5.57 16.18 23.32
CA ALA A 186 -5.46 16.77 21.99
C ALA A 186 -6.78 17.39 21.52
N MET A 187 -6.66 18.53 20.84
CA MET A 187 -7.80 19.26 20.25
C MET A 187 -7.47 19.69 18.82
N ASN A 188 -8.50 19.78 17.99
CA ASN A 188 -8.41 20.32 16.64
C ASN A 188 -9.47 21.44 16.45
N ALA A 189 -9.11 22.47 15.69
CA ALA A 189 -10.04 23.47 15.20
C ALA A 189 -10.05 23.50 13.67
N HIS A 190 -11.23 23.34 13.07
CA HIS A 190 -11.49 23.55 11.65
C HIS A 190 -12.11 24.93 11.46
N HIS A 191 -11.41 25.81 10.76
CA HIS A 191 -11.87 27.19 10.57
C HIS A 191 -11.64 27.73 9.15
N TYR A 192 -12.56 28.59 8.71
CA TYR A 192 -12.55 29.24 7.39
C TYR A 192 -13.55 30.40 7.35
N ARG A 193 -13.27 31.44 6.55
CA ARG A 193 -14.20 32.53 6.30
C ARG A 193 -15.37 32.10 5.42
N TYR A 194 -16.56 32.63 5.68
CA TYR A 194 -17.74 32.44 4.82
C TYR A 194 -18.45 33.76 4.48
N ALA A 195 -18.02 34.86 5.11
CA ALA A 195 -18.37 36.23 4.83
C ALA A 195 -17.17 37.13 5.19
N PRO A 196 -17.12 38.40 4.74
CA PRO A 196 -15.96 39.27 4.93
C PRO A 196 -15.51 39.46 6.38
N ASP A 197 -16.45 39.46 7.34
CA ASP A 197 -16.22 39.71 8.76
C ASP A 197 -16.50 38.50 9.66
N MET A 198 -16.84 37.35 9.08
CA MET A 198 -17.29 36.17 9.81
C MET A 198 -16.74 34.85 9.27
N SER A 199 -16.34 33.99 10.21
CA SER A 199 -15.78 32.67 9.93
C SER A 199 -16.48 31.56 10.71
N THR A 200 -16.44 30.35 10.15
CA THR A 200 -16.75 29.10 10.86
C THR A 200 -15.57 28.74 11.75
N PHE A 201 -15.85 28.25 12.96
CA PHE A 201 -14.86 27.70 13.89
C PHE A 201 -15.41 26.45 14.58
N ILE A 202 -15.06 25.27 14.08
CA ILE A 202 -15.51 23.98 14.63
C ILE A 202 -14.37 23.40 15.46
N VAL A 203 -14.62 23.17 16.75
CA VAL A 203 -13.66 22.53 17.65
C VAL A 203 -14.03 21.06 17.80
N GLU A 204 -13.04 20.18 17.74
CA GLU A 204 -13.19 18.74 17.90
C GLU A 204 -12.11 18.18 18.83
N CYS A 205 -12.48 17.24 19.70
CA CYS A 205 -11.54 16.54 20.58
C CYS A 205 -11.99 15.10 20.82
N ASP A 206 -11.03 14.26 21.21
CA ASP A 206 -11.34 12.89 21.61
C ASP A 206 -12.13 12.84 22.93
N ARG A 207 -12.71 11.68 23.21
CA ARG A 207 -13.55 11.46 24.39
C ARG A 207 -12.80 11.71 25.70
N ALA A 208 -11.54 11.31 25.80
CA ALA A 208 -10.76 11.48 27.03
C ALA A 208 -10.46 12.96 27.27
N SER A 209 -10.02 13.67 26.23
CA SER A 209 -9.77 15.11 26.22
C SER A 209 -11.04 15.89 26.59
N PHE A 210 -12.21 15.50 26.07
CA PHE A 210 -13.48 16.13 26.39
C PHE A 210 -13.79 16.14 27.90
N PHE A 211 -13.65 14.99 28.57
CA PHE A 211 -13.91 14.87 30.00
C PHE A 211 -12.78 15.49 30.85
N ALA A 212 -11.52 15.40 30.41
CA ALA A 212 -10.39 16.03 31.10
C ALA A 212 -10.49 17.58 31.09
N GLU A 213 -10.99 18.14 30.01
CA GLU A 213 -11.31 19.57 29.91
C GLU A 213 -12.52 19.98 30.77
N GLY A 214 -13.40 19.02 31.11
CA GLY A 214 -14.61 19.27 31.89
C GLY A 214 -15.74 19.86 31.07
N PHE A 215 -15.70 19.70 29.74
CA PHE A 215 -16.71 20.23 28.83
C PHE A 215 -18.10 19.62 29.04
N ASP A 216 -18.20 18.46 29.70
CA ASP A 216 -19.45 17.83 30.11
C ASP A 216 -20.23 18.65 31.15
N LYS A 217 -19.55 19.57 31.85
CA LYS A 217 -20.09 20.39 32.93
C LYS A 217 -20.18 21.87 32.58
N MET A 218 -19.68 22.25 31.41
CA MET A 218 -19.65 23.64 30.95
C MET A 218 -20.93 23.99 30.18
N ASP A 219 -21.44 25.19 30.39
CA ASP A 219 -22.41 25.78 29.48
C ASP A 219 -21.74 26.26 28.17
N GLU A 220 -22.55 26.80 27.25
CA GLU A 220 -22.10 27.25 25.95
C GLU A 220 -21.09 28.42 26.03
N ALA A 221 -21.28 29.35 26.97
CA ALA A 221 -20.40 30.51 27.15
C ALA A 221 -19.06 30.10 27.79
N GLN A 222 -19.10 29.23 28.80
CA GLN A 222 -17.91 28.64 29.42
C GLN A 222 -17.11 27.81 28.42
N THR A 223 -17.79 27.02 27.59
CA THR A 223 -17.15 26.24 26.52
C THR A 223 -16.45 27.16 25.52
N ALA A 224 -17.12 28.22 25.06
CA ALA A 224 -16.55 29.20 24.14
C ALA A 224 -15.29 29.85 24.73
N ALA A 225 -15.35 30.36 25.97
CA ALA A 225 -14.22 30.98 26.65
C ALA A 225 -13.03 30.02 26.83
N ARG A 226 -13.31 28.74 27.11
CA ARG A 226 -12.25 27.72 27.20
C ARG A 226 -11.61 27.47 25.84
N CYS A 227 -12.40 27.35 24.77
CA CYS A 227 -11.89 27.20 23.41
C CYS A 227 -11.09 28.43 22.96
N GLU A 228 -11.54 29.64 23.30
CA GLU A 228 -10.81 30.89 23.05
C GLU A 228 -9.44 30.89 23.71
N THR A 229 -9.32 30.32 24.92
CA THR A 229 -8.04 30.17 25.62
C THR A 229 -7.11 29.18 24.91
N VAL A 230 -7.63 28.01 24.50
CA VAL A 230 -6.82 26.97 23.83
C VAL A 230 -6.33 27.43 22.45
N PHE A 231 -7.14 28.21 21.74
CA PHE A 231 -6.84 28.70 20.39
C PHE A 231 -6.56 30.22 20.36
N ALA A 232 -6.04 30.79 21.46
CA ALA A 232 -5.85 32.23 21.60
C ALA A 232 -4.95 32.83 20.50
N ASP A 233 -3.90 32.10 20.11
CA ASP A 233 -2.98 32.51 19.05
C ASP A 233 -3.62 32.45 17.64
N VAL A 234 -4.57 31.54 17.45
CA VAL A 234 -5.35 31.42 16.21
C VAL A 234 -6.44 32.48 16.14
N LEU A 235 -7.03 32.84 17.28
CA LEU A 235 -8.15 33.78 17.35
C LEU A 235 -7.70 35.25 17.49
N GLU A 236 -6.47 35.51 17.95
CA GLU A 236 -5.89 36.85 18.15
C GLU A 236 -6.85 37.79 18.89
N GLY A 237 -7.53 37.27 19.91
CA GLY A 237 -8.50 38.01 20.71
C GLY A 237 -9.90 38.16 20.11
N ALA A 238 -10.17 37.60 18.92
CA ALA A 238 -11.52 37.58 18.37
C ALA A 238 -12.43 36.61 19.16
N PRO A 239 -13.63 37.04 19.60
CA PRO A 239 -14.52 36.19 20.37
C PRO A 239 -15.21 35.13 19.48
N LEU A 240 -15.47 33.98 20.07
CA LEU A 240 -16.30 32.94 19.50
C LEU A 240 -17.78 33.29 19.67
N VAL A 241 -18.53 33.18 18.58
CA VAL A 241 -19.97 33.40 18.54
C VAL A 241 -20.67 32.06 18.69
N ALA A 242 -21.52 31.95 19.71
CA ALA A 242 -22.25 30.74 20.00
C ALA A 242 -23.64 30.74 19.36
N ASN A 243 -24.10 29.59 18.85
CA ASN A 243 -25.42 29.39 18.26
C ASN A 243 -25.89 27.93 18.47
N LYS A 244 -26.28 27.60 19.71
CA LYS A 244 -26.47 26.22 20.18
C LYS A 244 -25.24 25.36 19.89
N SER A 245 -24.07 25.95 20.14
CA SER A 245 -22.72 25.42 20.04
C SER A 245 -22.44 24.42 21.17
N VAL A 246 -23.27 23.39 21.25
CA VAL A 246 -23.13 22.30 22.21
C VAL A 246 -22.25 21.19 21.64
N TRP A 247 -21.54 20.49 22.50
CA TRP A 247 -20.74 19.32 22.13
C TRP A 247 -21.63 18.17 21.67
N ARG A 248 -21.34 17.64 20.47
CA ARG A 248 -22.11 16.56 19.84
C ARG A 248 -21.17 15.49 19.33
N GLN A 249 -21.67 14.26 19.27
CA GLN A 249 -21.05 13.19 18.51
C GLN A 249 -21.58 13.23 17.09
N PHE A 250 -20.71 13.01 16.11
CA PHE A 250 -21.16 12.97 14.73
C PHE A 250 -21.93 11.67 14.45
N PRO A 251 -23.17 11.74 13.93
CA PRO A 251 -23.97 10.57 13.60
C PRO A 251 -23.59 10.06 12.20
N LYS A 252 -23.24 8.78 12.10
CA LYS A 252 -23.09 8.04 10.84
C LYS A 252 -24.42 7.37 10.51
N LEU A 253 -25.22 8.05 9.69
CA LEU A 253 -26.53 7.59 9.21
C LEU A 253 -26.38 7.03 7.79
N TRP A 254 -27.04 5.90 7.55
CA TRP A 254 -27.28 5.37 6.21
C TRP A 254 -28.62 4.63 6.15
N CYS A 255 -29.37 4.82 5.07
CA CYS A 255 -30.55 4.03 4.74
C CYS A 255 -30.30 3.16 3.50
N ASP A 256 -30.57 1.86 3.60
CA ASP A 256 -30.45 0.92 2.48
C ASP A 256 -31.54 1.09 1.43
N ARG A 257 -32.70 1.61 1.83
CA ARG A 257 -33.77 2.01 0.93
C ARG A 257 -34.03 3.51 1.07
N TRP A 258 -34.12 4.23 -0.04
CA TRP A 258 -34.28 5.69 -0.08
C TRP A 258 -35.74 6.11 -0.24
N TYR A 259 -36.63 5.15 -0.47
CA TYR A 259 -38.06 5.37 -0.62
C TYR A 259 -38.88 4.20 -0.07
N SER A 260 -40.15 4.47 0.26
CA SER A 260 -41.15 3.47 0.68
C SER A 260 -42.56 3.97 0.35
N GLY A 261 -43.25 3.26 -0.55
CA GLY A 261 -44.53 3.72 -1.09
C GLY A 261 -44.36 5.03 -1.85
N ASN A 262 -45.13 6.07 -1.48
CA ASN A 262 -45.02 7.41 -2.04
C ASN A 262 -44.09 8.35 -1.24
N ARG A 263 -43.22 7.80 -0.39
CA ARG A 263 -42.34 8.55 0.51
C ARG A 263 -40.90 8.39 0.05
N VAL A 264 -40.12 9.47 0.03
CA VAL A 264 -38.70 9.47 -0.38
C VAL A 264 -37.86 10.33 0.55
N LEU A 265 -36.59 9.96 0.75
CA LEU A 265 -35.65 10.67 1.60
C LEU A 265 -34.47 11.24 0.77
N LEU A 266 -33.94 12.40 1.19
CA LEU A 266 -32.74 13.00 0.59
C LEU A 266 -31.94 13.84 1.60
N GLY A 267 -30.64 14.02 1.34
CA GLY A 267 -29.72 14.72 2.25
C GLY A 267 -29.57 14.02 3.61
N ASP A 268 -29.43 14.81 4.69
CA ASP A 268 -29.23 14.31 6.07
C ASP A 268 -30.42 13.49 6.61
N ALA A 269 -31.52 13.38 5.86
CA ALA A 269 -32.63 12.47 6.16
C ALA A 269 -32.33 11.02 5.76
N VAL A 270 -31.40 10.75 4.83
CA VAL A 270 -31.13 9.41 4.29
C VAL A 270 -29.69 8.94 4.49
N HIS A 271 -28.72 9.85 4.50
CA HIS A 271 -27.32 9.57 4.81
C HIS A 271 -26.67 10.81 5.43
N THR A 272 -25.55 10.64 6.14
CA THR A 272 -24.73 11.77 6.63
C THR A 272 -23.28 11.63 6.19
N ALA A 273 -22.59 12.76 6.01
CA ALA A 273 -21.17 12.80 5.68
C ALA A 273 -20.41 13.73 6.63
N HIS A 274 -19.32 13.23 7.22
CA HIS A 274 -18.49 14.02 8.14
C HIS A 274 -17.93 15.26 7.42
N PHE A 275 -17.94 16.40 8.11
CA PHE A 275 -17.52 17.70 7.54
C PHE A 275 -16.03 17.77 7.17
N SER A 276 -15.25 16.72 7.46
CA SER A 276 -13.83 16.63 7.12
C SER A 276 -13.55 16.42 5.63
N ILE A 277 -14.48 15.91 4.81
CA ILE A 277 -14.21 15.64 3.38
C ILE A 277 -15.10 16.42 2.41
N GLY A 278 -15.97 17.29 2.93
CA GLY A 278 -16.88 18.10 2.13
C GLY A 278 -18.25 18.26 2.78
N SER A 279 -19.05 19.16 2.21
CA SER A 279 -20.32 19.56 2.78
C SER A 279 -21.46 18.57 2.47
N GLY A 280 -22.17 18.12 3.51
CA GLY A 280 -23.45 17.42 3.37
C GLY A 280 -24.49 18.21 2.56
N THR A 281 -24.33 19.55 2.47
CA THR A 281 -25.15 20.38 1.57
C THR A 281 -24.95 20.00 0.11
N ARG A 282 -23.72 19.74 -0.34
CA ARG A 282 -23.47 19.30 -1.72
C ARG A 282 -24.22 18.00 -2.01
N LEU A 283 -24.09 17.01 -1.13
CA LEU A 283 -24.77 15.72 -1.31
C LEU A 283 -26.28 15.92 -1.37
N ALA A 284 -26.85 16.74 -0.49
CA ALA A 284 -28.27 17.05 -0.48
C ALA A 284 -28.76 17.73 -1.78
N LEU A 285 -27.97 18.65 -2.36
CA LEU A 285 -28.31 19.29 -3.63
C LEU A 285 -28.22 18.29 -4.81
N GLU A 286 -27.20 17.44 -4.83
CA GLU A 286 -27.07 16.38 -5.84
C GLU A 286 -28.19 15.32 -5.74
N ASP A 287 -28.62 14.98 -4.52
CA ASP A 287 -29.76 14.09 -4.28
C ASP A 287 -31.05 14.69 -4.84
N ALA A 288 -31.29 15.99 -4.60
CA ALA A 288 -32.42 16.73 -5.17
C ALA A 288 -32.41 16.72 -6.72
N ILE A 289 -31.25 16.94 -7.34
CA ILE A 289 -31.09 16.89 -8.81
C ILE A 289 -31.46 15.50 -9.33
N ALA A 290 -30.93 14.44 -8.72
CA ALA A 290 -31.18 13.08 -9.17
C ALA A 290 -32.66 12.69 -9.03
N LEU A 291 -33.33 13.07 -7.94
CA LEU A 291 -34.76 12.81 -7.75
C LEU A 291 -35.61 13.52 -8.82
N VAL A 292 -35.36 14.81 -9.07
CA VAL A 292 -36.13 15.57 -10.07
C VAL A 292 -35.83 15.09 -11.48
N ALA A 293 -34.60 14.68 -11.78
CA ALA A 293 -34.26 14.06 -13.06
C ALA A 293 -35.05 12.76 -13.30
N ALA A 294 -35.19 11.91 -12.28
CA ALA A 294 -36.01 10.71 -12.37
C ALA A 294 -37.50 11.05 -12.61
N LEU A 295 -38.05 12.04 -11.89
CA LEU A 295 -39.42 12.51 -12.06
C LEU A 295 -39.72 13.08 -13.45
N LYS A 296 -38.72 13.64 -14.14
CA LYS A 296 -38.87 14.11 -15.53
C LYS A 296 -38.92 12.96 -16.54
N THR A 297 -38.32 11.83 -16.20
CA THR A 297 -38.09 10.71 -17.13
C THR A 297 -39.26 9.73 -17.12
N HIS A 298 -39.79 9.41 -15.93
CA HIS A 298 -40.83 8.41 -15.76
C HIS A 298 -42.18 9.07 -15.44
N ARG A 299 -43.27 8.46 -15.94
CA ARG A 299 -44.65 8.92 -15.68
C ARG A 299 -45.29 8.21 -14.49
N ASP A 300 -44.66 7.16 -13.98
CA ASP A 300 -45.11 6.37 -12.84
C ASP A 300 -44.19 6.59 -11.63
N LEU A 301 -44.80 6.74 -10.44
CA LEU A 301 -44.08 7.12 -9.23
C LEU A 301 -43.20 5.97 -8.68
N PRO A 302 -43.70 4.71 -8.57
CA PRO A 302 -42.85 3.56 -8.27
C PRO A 302 -41.58 3.47 -9.13
N GLU A 303 -41.71 3.54 -10.45
CA GLU A 303 -40.59 3.47 -11.40
C GLU A 303 -39.60 4.64 -11.23
N THR A 304 -40.14 5.84 -10.97
CA THR A 304 -39.34 7.03 -10.68
C THR A 304 -38.45 6.83 -9.45
N LEU A 305 -39.03 6.37 -8.35
CA LEU A 305 -38.33 6.25 -7.08
C LEU A 305 -37.30 5.12 -7.12
N GLU A 306 -37.60 4.03 -7.81
CA GLU A 306 -36.66 2.96 -8.09
C GLU A 306 -35.45 3.48 -8.88
N THR A 307 -35.70 4.27 -9.93
CA THR A 307 -34.64 4.88 -10.76
C THR A 307 -33.78 5.85 -9.95
N TYR A 308 -34.39 6.72 -9.15
CA TYR A 308 -33.67 7.64 -8.26
C TYR A 308 -32.69 6.89 -7.35
N GLN A 309 -33.17 5.86 -6.67
CA GLN A 309 -32.32 5.03 -5.81
C GLN A 309 -31.22 4.33 -6.60
N ALA A 310 -31.57 3.65 -7.70
CA ALA A 310 -30.63 2.87 -8.49
C ALA A 310 -29.47 3.71 -9.06
N VAL A 311 -29.76 4.94 -9.49
CA VAL A 311 -28.75 5.86 -10.04
C VAL A 311 -27.96 6.56 -8.95
N ARG A 312 -28.63 7.10 -7.92
CA ARG A 312 -27.98 8.00 -6.96
C ARG A 312 -27.29 7.28 -5.82
N GLN A 313 -27.91 6.24 -5.26
CA GLN A 313 -27.42 5.58 -4.05
C GLN A 313 -25.98 5.04 -4.20
N PRO A 314 -25.57 4.39 -5.31
CA PRO A 314 -24.19 3.90 -5.45
C PRO A 314 -23.15 5.02 -5.49
N ILE A 315 -23.51 6.19 -6.03
CA ILE A 315 -22.61 7.36 -6.11
C ILE A 315 -22.47 7.99 -4.72
N ALA A 316 -23.59 8.20 -4.02
CA ALA A 316 -23.58 8.73 -2.66
C ALA A 316 -22.82 7.81 -1.70
N ARG A 317 -23.00 6.48 -1.82
CA ARG A 317 -22.30 5.48 -1.00
C ARG A 317 -20.79 5.64 -1.05
N LYS A 318 -20.20 5.78 -2.25
CA LYS A 318 -18.75 5.98 -2.41
C LYS A 318 -18.24 7.22 -1.68
N ILE A 319 -19.02 8.30 -1.67
CA ILE A 319 -18.64 9.55 -0.99
C ILE A 319 -18.77 9.40 0.53
N VAL A 320 -19.86 8.78 1.00
CA VAL A 320 -20.12 8.54 2.43
C VAL A 320 -19.10 7.56 3.02
N GLU A 321 -18.74 6.50 2.31
CA GLU A 321 -17.69 5.56 2.73
C GLU A 321 -16.34 6.27 2.89
N ALA A 322 -15.94 7.10 1.92
CA ALA A 322 -14.73 7.92 2.06
C ALA A 322 -14.83 8.93 3.21
N ALA A 323 -16.03 9.44 3.52
CA ALA A 323 -16.27 10.31 4.67
C ALA A 323 -16.01 9.54 5.97
N ASN A 324 -16.50 8.31 6.05
CA ASN A 324 -16.32 7.43 7.19
C ASN A 324 -14.84 7.05 7.38
N THR A 325 -14.10 6.77 6.29
CA THR A 325 -12.64 6.55 6.36
C THR A 325 -11.92 7.79 6.89
N SER A 326 -12.26 8.98 6.38
CA SER A 326 -11.70 10.21 6.93
C SER A 326 -12.11 10.44 8.37
N CYS A 327 -13.32 10.07 8.78
CA CYS A 327 -13.75 10.27 10.17
C CYS A 327 -13.00 9.32 11.11
N ALA A 328 -12.71 8.08 10.69
CA ALA A 328 -11.87 7.16 11.44
C ALA A 328 -10.45 7.70 11.68
N TRP A 329 -9.93 8.50 10.74
CA TRP A 329 -8.67 9.22 10.95
C TRP A 329 -8.75 10.23 12.09
N TYR A 330 -9.87 10.96 12.22
CA TYR A 330 -10.08 11.93 13.29
C TYR A 330 -10.21 11.24 14.66
N GLU A 331 -10.79 10.04 14.76
CA GLU A 331 -10.83 9.29 16.04
C GLU A 331 -9.43 9.01 16.62
N VAL A 332 -8.39 9.02 15.78
CA VAL A 332 -7.01 8.68 16.18
C VAL A 332 -6.00 9.80 15.87
N PHE A 333 -6.45 11.03 15.59
CA PHE A 333 -5.53 12.10 15.17
C PHE A 333 -4.49 12.43 16.25
N ALA A 334 -4.83 12.28 17.53
CA ALA A 334 -3.95 12.57 18.66
C ALA A 334 -2.62 11.78 18.56
N GLY A 335 -2.70 10.48 18.24
CA GLY A 335 -1.51 9.63 18.08
C GLY A 335 -0.68 9.97 16.84
N LYS A 336 -1.29 10.63 15.85
CA LYS A 336 -0.62 11.06 14.61
C LYS A 336 0.11 12.39 14.75
N MET A 337 -0.22 13.22 15.74
CA MET A 337 0.43 14.51 16.00
C MET A 337 1.90 14.39 16.45
N SER A 338 2.41 13.17 16.66
CA SER A 338 3.84 12.90 16.88
C SER A 338 4.65 12.96 15.58
N LYS A 339 4.00 12.88 14.41
CA LYS A 339 4.65 12.94 13.11
C LYS A 339 5.28 14.32 12.84
N PRO A 340 6.38 14.40 12.10
CA PRO A 340 6.89 15.67 11.58
C PRO A 340 5.82 16.41 10.74
N PRO A 341 5.80 17.75 10.71
CA PRO A 341 4.72 18.52 10.07
C PRO A 341 4.40 18.12 8.63
N LEU A 342 5.41 17.88 7.79
CA LEU A 342 5.20 17.48 6.37
C LEU A 342 4.65 16.05 6.25
N GLU A 343 5.09 15.12 7.11
CA GLU A 343 4.55 13.76 7.14
C GLU A 343 3.12 13.73 7.68
N PHE A 344 2.84 14.50 8.73
CA PHE A 344 1.50 14.71 9.25
C PHE A 344 0.59 15.30 8.16
N ALA A 345 1.06 16.28 7.41
CA ALA A 345 0.31 16.90 6.33
C ALA A 345 0.01 15.92 5.18
N PHE A 346 0.98 15.06 4.85
CA PHE A 346 0.81 14.00 3.86
C PHE A 346 -0.23 12.96 4.31
N ASP A 347 -0.10 12.49 5.55
CA ASP A 347 -1.03 11.56 6.19
C ASP A 347 -2.44 12.16 6.27
N TYR A 348 -2.55 13.45 6.58
CA TYR A 348 -3.81 14.19 6.59
C TYR A 348 -4.42 14.25 5.18
N VAL A 349 -3.70 14.73 4.16
CA VAL A 349 -4.29 14.95 2.82
C VAL A 349 -4.71 13.65 2.13
N THR A 350 -4.04 12.54 2.45
CA THR A 350 -4.33 11.20 1.90
C THR A 350 -5.35 10.39 2.73
N ARG A 351 -5.76 10.87 3.92
CA ARG A 351 -6.60 10.14 4.90
C ARG A 351 -7.88 9.49 4.37
N SER A 352 -8.46 10.03 3.30
CA SER A 352 -9.72 9.52 2.73
C SER A 352 -9.52 8.39 1.72
N GLY A 353 -8.28 8.09 1.34
CA GLY A 353 -7.94 7.14 0.26
C GLY A 353 -8.30 7.63 -1.15
N ARG A 354 -8.89 8.83 -1.31
CA ARG A 354 -9.32 9.38 -2.62
C ARG A 354 -8.26 10.18 -3.35
N VAL A 355 -7.13 10.42 -2.69
CA VAL A 355 -6.05 11.28 -3.16
C VAL A 355 -4.77 10.45 -3.15
N ASP A 356 -4.31 10.09 -4.34
CA ASP A 356 -3.04 9.37 -4.54
C ASP A 356 -1.89 10.35 -4.83
N MET A 357 -0.66 9.83 -4.90
CA MET A 357 0.55 10.61 -5.18
C MET A 357 0.49 11.34 -6.52
N ALA A 358 -0.01 10.68 -7.57
CA ALA A 358 -0.07 11.27 -8.91
C ALA A 358 -1.02 12.48 -8.94
N ARG A 359 -2.16 12.36 -8.25
CA ARG A 359 -3.12 13.45 -8.07
C ARG A 359 -2.54 14.55 -7.19
N LEU A 360 -1.81 14.23 -6.12
CA LEU A 360 -1.16 15.24 -5.28
C LEU A 360 -0.09 16.04 -6.01
N ARG A 361 0.78 15.38 -6.80
CA ARG A 361 1.79 16.09 -7.61
C ARG A 361 1.16 17.12 -8.54
N ARG A 362 -0.03 16.83 -9.06
CA ARG A 362 -0.80 17.76 -9.90
C ARG A 362 -1.50 18.86 -9.10
N LEU A 363 -2.11 18.53 -7.96
CA LEU A 363 -2.91 19.48 -7.18
C LEU A 363 -2.04 20.39 -6.30
N SER A 364 -0.97 19.84 -5.71
CA SER A 364 -0.16 20.46 -4.66
C SER A 364 1.35 20.28 -4.94
N PRO A 365 1.85 20.82 -6.08
CA PRO A 365 3.20 20.54 -6.54
C PRO A 365 4.28 21.06 -5.59
N ARG A 366 4.07 22.21 -4.92
CA ARG A 366 5.09 22.76 -4.00
C ARG A 366 5.15 21.96 -2.70
N PHE A 367 3.99 21.60 -2.15
CA PHE A 367 3.91 20.71 -0.99
C PHE A 367 4.61 19.38 -1.25
N ILE A 368 4.32 18.74 -2.39
CA ILE A 368 4.92 17.44 -2.72
C ILE A 368 6.42 17.57 -2.97
N ALA A 369 6.89 18.61 -3.65
CA ALA A 369 8.33 18.83 -3.80
C ALA A 369 9.04 18.98 -2.44
N ALA A 370 8.44 19.68 -1.48
CA ALA A 370 8.98 19.80 -0.12
C ALA A 370 8.95 18.46 0.64
N TYR A 371 7.87 17.70 0.50
CA TYR A 371 7.73 16.36 1.10
C TYR A 371 8.76 15.36 0.54
N GLU A 372 8.90 15.29 -0.79
CA GLU A 372 9.85 14.42 -1.48
C GLU A 372 11.31 14.82 -1.20
N ALA A 373 11.59 16.12 -1.02
CA ALA A 373 12.91 16.58 -0.61
C ALA A 373 13.32 16.09 0.80
N GLN A 374 12.36 15.96 1.72
CA GLN A 374 12.61 15.37 3.05
C GLN A 374 12.73 13.85 3.02
N GLN A 375 12.03 13.16 2.10
CA GLN A 375 12.14 11.71 1.91
C GLN A 375 13.54 11.23 1.47
N LYS A 376 14.45 12.14 1.10
CA LYS A 376 15.86 11.79 0.86
C LYS A 376 16.57 11.24 2.10
N PHE A 377 16.05 11.50 3.29
CA PHE A 377 16.56 10.93 4.53
C PHE A 377 15.69 9.76 4.95
N VAL A 378 16.27 8.57 4.87
CA VAL A 378 15.63 7.34 5.33
C VAL A 378 16.04 7.12 6.77
N THR A 379 15.06 7.03 7.67
CA THR A 379 15.32 6.74 9.08
C THR A 379 15.34 5.23 9.27
N ASP A 380 16.41 4.69 9.86
CA ASP A 380 16.44 3.30 10.28
C ASP A 380 15.50 3.08 11.49
N PRO A 381 14.47 2.23 11.37
CA PRO A 381 13.50 2.02 12.44
C PRO A 381 13.99 1.06 13.54
N VAL A 382 15.06 0.29 13.31
CA VAL A 382 15.57 -0.71 14.27
C VAL A 382 16.58 -0.09 15.25
N GLY A 383 17.41 0.84 14.78
CA GLY A 383 18.51 1.36 15.59
C GLY A 383 19.56 0.28 15.89
N GLU A 384 20.05 0.21 17.14
CA GLU A 384 20.91 -0.91 17.59
C GLU A 384 20.06 -2.01 18.25
N CYS A 385 19.86 -3.15 17.59
CA CYS A 385 19.09 -4.23 18.22
C CYS A 385 19.93 -5.05 19.24
N PRO A 386 19.30 -5.62 20.29
CA PRO A 386 20.00 -6.46 21.26
C PRO A 386 20.72 -7.67 20.67
N ALA A 387 20.14 -8.31 19.64
CA ALA A 387 20.74 -9.47 18.99
C ALA A 387 21.97 -9.11 18.15
N ALA A 388 22.06 -7.90 17.59
CA ALA A 388 23.26 -7.38 16.93
C ALA A 388 24.46 -7.35 17.90
N ARG A 389 24.23 -6.93 19.15
CA ARG A 389 25.28 -6.94 20.19
C ARG A 389 25.73 -8.35 20.56
N GLN A 390 24.86 -9.36 20.48
CA GLN A 390 25.21 -10.75 20.80
C GLN A 390 26.20 -11.33 19.79
N ILE A 391 26.10 -10.93 18.52
CA ILE A 391 27.06 -11.31 17.48
C ILE A 391 28.25 -10.34 17.39
N GLY A 392 28.30 -9.32 18.26
CA GLY A 392 29.36 -8.32 18.29
C GLY A 392 29.32 -7.32 17.15
N PHE A 393 28.17 -7.14 16.49
CA PHE A 393 28.01 -6.18 15.40
C PHE A 393 27.91 -4.76 15.94
N ARG A 394 28.62 -3.82 15.30
CA ARG A 394 28.55 -2.39 15.59
C ARG A 394 28.31 -1.63 14.31
N LYS A 395 27.10 -1.09 14.18
CA LYS A 395 26.66 -0.35 13.01
C LYS A 395 27.61 0.79 12.61
N SER A 396 28.14 1.52 13.59
CA SER A 396 29.06 2.65 13.35
C SER A 396 30.38 2.27 12.67
N ASP A 397 30.77 0.99 12.71
CA ASP A 397 32.00 0.50 12.08
C ASP A 397 31.81 0.25 10.57
N HIS A 398 30.58 0.41 10.05
CA HIS A 398 30.22 0.12 8.65
C HIS A 398 29.58 1.33 7.94
N PRO A 399 30.32 2.46 7.78
CA PRO A 399 29.80 3.67 7.15
C PRO A 399 29.53 3.53 5.64
N ASN A 400 30.17 2.57 4.96
CA ASN A 400 29.99 2.33 3.54
C ASN A 400 30.14 0.82 3.22
N CYS A 401 29.15 0.24 2.55
CA CYS A 401 29.15 -1.17 2.18
C CYS A 401 30.24 -1.56 1.17
N SER A 402 30.92 -0.60 0.52
CA SER A 402 32.04 -0.90 -0.38
C SER A 402 33.22 -1.59 0.31
N ALA A 403 33.34 -1.47 1.64
CA ALA A 403 34.35 -2.18 2.42
C ALA A 403 34.32 -3.70 2.17
N VAL A 404 33.13 -4.27 1.89
CA VAL A 404 32.97 -5.70 1.54
C VAL A 404 33.87 -6.12 0.37
N LEU A 405 34.08 -5.24 -0.61
CA LEU A 405 35.02 -5.48 -1.71
C LEU A 405 36.42 -4.94 -1.37
N TRP A 406 36.52 -3.68 -0.96
CA TRP A 406 37.81 -2.96 -0.86
C TRP A 406 38.74 -3.50 0.23
N ASP A 407 38.22 -4.08 1.31
CA ASP A 407 39.06 -4.62 2.39
C ASP A 407 39.94 -5.79 1.90
N ASN A 408 39.57 -6.44 0.80
CA ASN A 408 40.36 -7.52 0.22
C ASN A 408 41.68 -7.03 -0.40
N LEU A 409 41.81 -5.74 -0.73
CA LEU A 409 43.11 -5.16 -1.15
C LEU A 409 44.17 -5.25 -0.05
N ASN A 410 43.74 -5.26 1.22
CA ASN A 410 44.63 -5.43 2.36
C ASN A 410 44.83 -6.90 2.77
N ARG A 411 44.00 -7.82 2.27
CA ARG A 411 44.06 -9.25 2.59
C ARG A 411 44.90 -10.01 1.57
N ASP A 412 44.42 -10.05 0.33
CA ASP A 412 45.10 -10.66 -0.82
C ASP A 412 44.57 -10.01 -2.12
N PRO A 413 45.25 -8.97 -2.64
CA PRO A 413 44.81 -8.27 -3.85
C PRO A 413 44.87 -9.13 -5.11
N ASP A 414 45.73 -10.14 -5.15
CA ASP A 414 45.95 -11.00 -6.33
C ASP A 414 45.03 -12.23 -6.34
N LYS A 415 44.37 -12.53 -5.22
CA LYS A 415 43.33 -13.58 -5.13
C LYS A 415 42.21 -13.32 -6.15
N ALA A 416 41.78 -14.38 -6.82
CA ALA A 416 40.62 -14.36 -7.71
C ALA A 416 39.35 -13.97 -6.92
N ALA A 417 38.73 -12.85 -7.30
CA ALA A 417 37.42 -12.44 -6.81
C ALA A 417 36.30 -13.10 -7.63
N LEU A 418 36.48 -13.13 -8.96
CA LEU A 418 35.52 -13.66 -9.92
C LEU A 418 36.20 -14.67 -10.83
N THR A 419 35.47 -15.71 -11.21
CA THR A 419 35.91 -16.70 -12.19
C THR A 419 34.73 -17.23 -13.00
N GLY A 420 35.00 -17.87 -14.14
CA GLY A 420 33.97 -18.52 -14.97
C GLY A 420 34.27 -18.42 -16.46
N PRO A 421 33.27 -18.70 -17.33
CA PRO A 421 33.45 -18.72 -18.78
C PRO A 421 33.99 -17.41 -19.39
N ALA A 422 33.78 -16.27 -18.73
CA ALA A 422 34.28 -14.96 -19.15
C ALA A 422 35.73 -14.67 -18.67
N GLY A 423 36.37 -15.63 -18.00
CA GLY A 423 37.72 -15.48 -17.44
C GLY A 423 37.73 -15.24 -15.93
N THR A 424 38.91 -14.91 -15.42
CA THR A 424 39.18 -14.71 -13.99
C THR A 424 39.63 -13.27 -13.74
N LEU A 425 39.08 -12.65 -12.69
CA LEU A 425 39.46 -11.31 -12.22
C LEU A 425 39.88 -11.37 -10.76
N SER A 426 41.03 -10.78 -10.44
CA SER A 426 41.49 -10.62 -9.07
C SER A 426 40.73 -9.52 -8.33
N TYR A 427 40.82 -9.49 -7.00
CA TYR A 427 40.27 -8.40 -6.18
C TYR A 427 40.84 -7.03 -6.59
N ALA A 428 42.14 -6.93 -6.87
CA ALA A 428 42.76 -5.71 -7.37
C ALA A 428 42.17 -5.24 -8.70
N ALA A 429 42.00 -6.16 -9.66
CA ALA A 429 41.43 -5.84 -10.96
C ALA A 429 39.95 -5.41 -10.85
N LEU A 430 39.17 -6.09 -10.00
CA LEU A 430 37.77 -5.75 -9.77
C LEU A 430 37.63 -4.38 -9.06
N CYS A 431 38.46 -4.08 -8.07
CA CYS A 431 38.49 -2.76 -7.42
C CYS A 431 38.86 -1.65 -8.40
N ALA A 432 39.83 -1.91 -9.29
CA ALA A 432 40.22 -0.97 -10.34
C ALA A 432 39.07 -0.68 -11.32
N GLN A 433 38.32 -1.70 -11.74
CA GLN A 433 37.13 -1.51 -12.57
C GLN A 433 36.03 -0.75 -11.81
N ALA A 434 35.77 -1.10 -10.56
CA ALA A 434 34.79 -0.41 -9.73
C ALA A 434 35.14 1.07 -9.51
N ALA A 435 36.43 1.40 -9.34
CA ALA A 435 36.89 2.77 -9.24
C ALA A 435 36.55 3.59 -10.50
N ARG A 436 36.77 3.01 -11.69
CA ARG A 436 36.42 3.66 -12.97
C ARG A 436 34.93 3.93 -13.09
N TRP A 437 34.09 2.96 -12.72
CA TRP A 437 32.63 3.14 -12.68
C TRP A 437 32.22 4.29 -11.75
N GLY A 438 32.78 4.35 -10.54
CA GLY A 438 32.45 5.40 -9.59
C GLY A 438 32.82 6.80 -10.08
N HIS A 439 33.99 6.97 -10.72
CA HIS A 439 34.35 8.25 -11.34
C HIS A 439 33.47 8.57 -12.56
N ALA A 440 33.19 7.61 -13.43
CA ALA A 440 32.32 7.81 -14.58
C ALA A 440 30.91 8.28 -14.18
N PHE A 441 30.34 7.71 -13.11
CA PHE A 441 29.06 8.18 -12.56
C PHE A 441 29.13 9.62 -12.02
N ARG A 442 30.24 9.99 -11.37
CA ARG A 442 30.46 11.37 -10.90
C ARG A 442 30.58 12.35 -12.06
N ASP A 443 31.36 12.02 -13.08
CA ASP A 443 31.56 12.84 -14.28
C ASP A 443 30.28 12.97 -15.12
N ALA A 444 29.41 11.97 -15.07
CA ALA A 444 28.07 12.04 -15.66
C ALA A 444 27.09 12.93 -14.87
N GLY A 445 27.54 13.54 -13.77
CA GLY A 445 26.82 14.58 -13.03
C GLY A 445 25.81 14.03 -12.01
N LEU A 446 26.02 12.81 -11.50
CA LEU A 446 25.24 12.31 -10.37
C LEU A 446 25.71 12.95 -9.05
N ALA A 447 24.76 13.23 -8.16
CA ALA A 447 25.03 13.66 -6.79
C ALA A 447 24.88 12.50 -5.80
N ARG A 448 25.49 12.60 -4.61
CA ARG A 448 25.35 11.60 -3.55
C ARG A 448 23.86 11.32 -3.25
N GLY A 449 23.48 10.05 -3.19
CA GLY A 449 22.09 9.61 -3.04
C GLY A 449 21.30 9.48 -4.35
N ASP A 450 21.87 9.84 -5.49
CA ASP A 450 21.24 9.56 -6.80
C ASP A 450 21.26 8.07 -7.12
N ARG A 451 20.21 7.63 -7.82
CA ARG A 451 20.00 6.22 -8.17
C ARG A 451 20.63 5.89 -9.51
N VAL A 452 21.22 4.70 -9.61
CA VAL A 452 21.72 4.10 -10.86
C VAL A 452 20.96 2.81 -11.10
N ALA A 453 20.21 2.71 -12.20
CA ALA A 453 19.48 1.49 -12.52
C ALA A 453 20.44 0.42 -13.08
N LEU A 454 20.51 -0.76 -12.47
CA LEU A 454 21.34 -1.87 -12.93
C LEU A 454 20.44 -2.96 -13.54
N PHE A 455 20.49 -3.09 -14.87
CA PHE A 455 19.78 -4.08 -15.66
C PHE A 455 20.78 -5.09 -16.26
N LEU A 456 21.45 -5.82 -15.36
CA LEU A 456 22.66 -6.59 -15.66
C LEU A 456 22.47 -8.09 -15.42
N ASP A 457 23.19 -8.90 -16.20
CA ASP A 457 23.36 -10.33 -15.91
C ASP A 457 24.57 -10.54 -14.98
N ASP A 458 24.80 -11.78 -14.56
CA ASP A 458 25.91 -12.15 -13.68
C ASP A 458 27.25 -12.16 -14.45
N THR A 459 27.71 -10.98 -14.85
CA THR A 459 28.98 -10.69 -15.52
C THR A 459 29.85 -9.79 -14.63
N PRO A 460 31.16 -9.67 -14.88
CA PRO A 460 32.04 -8.83 -14.05
C PRO A 460 31.63 -7.35 -13.96
N ALA A 461 30.95 -6.83 -14.98
CA ALA A 461 30.43 -5.46 -14.99
C ALA A 461 29.45 -5.19 -13.83
N TYR A 462 28.70 -6.21 -13.37
CA TYR A 462 27.71 -6.04 -12.30
C TYR A 462 28.35 -5.68 -10.95
N PRO A 463 29.21 -6.52 -10.33
CA PRO A 463 29.86 -6.14 -9.09
C PRO A 463 30.72 -4.88 -9.26
N ALA A 464 31.38 -4.67 -10.42
CA ALA A 464 32.16 -3.46 -10.66
C ALA A 464 31.30 -2.17 -10.61
N ALA A 465 30.19 -2.13 -11.36
CA ALA A 465 29.27 -1.00 -11.38
C ALA A 465 28.59 -0.78 -10.03
N PHE A 466 28.16 -1.86 -9.36
CA PHE A 466 27.57 -1.79 -8.02
C PHE A 466 28.54 -1.17 -7.01
N PHE A 467 29.75 -1.71 -6.92
CA PHE A 467 30.74 -1.28 -5.93
C PHE A 467 31.32 0.11 -6.23
N GLY A 468 31.45 0.47 -7.52
CA GLY A 468 31.80 1.82 -7.93
C GLY A 468 30.74 2.84 -7.52
N ALA A 469 29.45 2.50 -7.70
CA ALA A 469 28.34 3.35 -7.32
C ALA A 469 28.30 3.59 -5.80
N VAL A 470 28.26 2.53 -4.98
CA VAL A 470 28.14 2.68 -3.51
C VAL A 470 29.37 3.33 -2.90
N ARG A 471 30.58 3.08 -3.43
CA ARG A 471 31.80 3.75 -2.96
C ARG A 471 31.79 5.25 -3.26
N ALA A 472 31.23 5.65 -4.40
CA ALA A 472 31.05 7.05 -4.75
C ALA A 472 29.84 7.71 -4.06
N GLY A 473 29.06 6.95 -3.26
CA GLY A 473 27.90 7.43 -2.53
C GLY A 473 26.59 7.49 -3.36
N PHE A 474 26.53 6.75 -4.46
CA PHE A 474 25.33 6.55 -5.26
C PHE A 474 24.59 5.28 -4.85
N VAL A 475 23.31 5.19 -5.24
CA VAL A 475 22.40 4.12 -4.85
C VAL A 475 22.06 3.23 -6.05
N PRO A 476 22.81 2.14 -6.29
CA PRO A 476 22.43 1.19 -7.33
C PRO A 476 21.08 0.54 -7.04
N VAL A 477 20.26 0.40 -8.08
CA VAL A 477 18.95 -0.26 -8.05
C VAL A 477 19.04 -1.52 -8.87
N LEU A 478 18.91 -2.67 -8.22
CA LEU A 478 19.13 -3.98 -8.82
C LEU A 478 17.82 -4.45 -9.45
N LEU A 479 17.76 -4.46 -10.78
CA LEU A 479 16.55 -4.75 -11.55
C LEU A 479 16.59 -6.14 -12.17
N ASN A 480 15.41 -6.77 -12.24
CA ASN A 480 15.23 -8.09 -12.80
C ASN A 480 15.30 -8.06 -14.34
N THR A 481 16.17 -8.88 -14.93
CA THR A 481 16.38 -8.95 -16.39
C THR A 481 15.15 -9.45 -17.17
N LEU A 482 14.17 -10.04 -16.48
CA LEU A 482 12.89 -10.48 -17.07
C LEU A 482 11.80 -9.39 -17.07
N THR A 483 12.08 -8.21 -16.53
CA THR A 483 11.14 -7.09 -16.46
C THR A 483 10.64 -6.67 -17.86
N THR A 484 9.33 -6.47 -17.97
CA THR A 484 8.64 -6.01 -19.18
C THR A 484 8.83 -4.49 -19.36
N PRO A 485 8.69 -3.95 -20.60
CA PRO A 485 8.86 -2.51 -20.84
C PRO A 485 7.98 -1.60 -19.98
N ASP A 486 6.71 -1.98 -19.76
CA ASP A 486 5.78 -1.22 -18.90
C ASP A 486 6.26 -1.15 -17.45
N LEU A 487 6.80 -2.26 -16.95
CA LEU A 487 7.29 -2.36 -15.59
C LEU A 487 8.65 -1.68 -15.43
N LEU A 488 9.47 -1.72 -16.47
CA LEU A 488 10.73 -0.97 -16.53
C LEU A 488 10.46 0.54 -16.52
N ASN A 489 9.44 1.03 -17.23
CA ASN A 489 9.00 2.42 -17.14
C ASN A 489 8.66 2.81 -15.70
N PHE A 490 7.87 1.97 -15.02
CA PHE A 490 7.53 2.20 -13.63
C PHE A 490 8.78 2.29 -12.74
N TYR A 491 9.74 1.37 -12.88
CA TYR A 491 10.99 1.40 -12.11
C TYR A 491 11.82 2.66 -12.39
N LEU A 492 12.00 3.03 -13.65
CA LEU A 492 12.75 4.22 -14.04
C LEU A 492 12.10 5.50 -13.50
N ALA A 493 10.76 5.59 -13.54
CA ALA A 493 10.02 6.71 -13.00
C ALA A 493 10.05 6.77 -11.46
N ASP A 494 9.90 5.64 -10.78
CA ASP A 494 9.85 5.57 -9.31
C ASP A 494 11.23 5.80 -8.67
N THR A 495 12.28 5.25 -9.28
CA THR A 495 13.67 5.50 -8.88
C THR A 495 14.12 6.91 -9.23
N GLY A 496 13.63 7.48 -10.32
CA GLY A 496 14.15 8.73 -10.86
C GLY A 496 15.62 8.63 -11.29
N ALA A 497 16.09 7.42 -11.64
CA ALA A 497 17.46 7.20 -12.09
C ALA A 497 17.72 7.92 -13.42
N ARG A 498 18.84 8.66 -13.48
CA ARG A 498 19.29 9.35 -14.70
C ARG A 498 20.21 8.49 -15.57
N ILE A 499 20.79 7.45 -14.98
CA ILE A 499 21.70 6.53 -15.66
C ILE A 499 21.21 5.11 -15.40
N ALA A 500 21.16 4.32 -16.47
CA ALA A 500 21.01 2.88 -16.42
C ALA A 500 22.28 2.21 -16.95
N VAL A 501 22.71 1.11 -16.34
CA VAL A 501 23.72 0.20 -16.90
C VAL A 501 23.00 -1.06 -17.33
N CYS A 502 23.16 -1.46 -18.59
CA CYS A 502 22.38 -2.51 -19.22
C CYS A 502 23.28 -3.49 -19.96
N GLU A 503 23.03 -4.79 -19.77
CA GLU A 503 23.61 -5.84 -20.62
C GLU A 503 23.11 -5.67 -22.06
N ALA A 504 23.98 -5.80 -23.05
CA ALA A 504 23.62 -5.59 -24.46
C ALA A 504 22.44 -6.47 -24.91
N GLU A 505 22.37 -7.72 -24.43
CA GLU A 505 21.28 -8.67 -24.71
C GLU A 505 19.89 -8.11 -24.33
N PHE A 506 19.83 -7.25 -23.31
CA PHE A 506 18.59 -6.72 -22.77
C PHE A 506 18.25 -5.30 -23.23
N ALA A 507 19.13 -4.65 -24.00
CA ALA A 507 18.97 -3.25 -24.42
C ALA A 507 17.61 -2.97 -25.07
N ARG A 508 17.07 -3.93 -25.83
CA ARG A 508 15.74 -3.84 -26.47
C ARG A 508 14.57 -3.63 -25.50
N ARG A 509 14.75 -3.90 -24.20
CA ARG A 509 13.74 -3.65 -23.15
C ARG A 509 13.55 -2.16 -22.89
N PHE A 510 14.56 -1.33 -23.17
CA PHE A 510 14.52 0.13 -23.09
C PHE A 510 13.88 0.73 -24.35
N SER A 511 12.63 0.35 -24.63
CA SER A 511 11.85 0.92 -25.72
C SER A 511 11.43 2.38 -25.44
N ASP A 512 10.86 3.04 -26.45
CA ASP A 512 10.24 4.36 -26.28
C ASP A 512 9.17 4.35 -25.17
N GLU A 513 8.40 3.26 -25.06
CA GLU A 513 7.43 3.06 -23.96
C GLU A 513 8.14 2.97 -22.61
N ALA A 514 9.22 2.20 -22.51
CA ALA A 514 9.95 2.03 -21.26
C ALA A 514 10.55 3.35 -20.76
N THR A 515 10.99 4.22 -21.66
CA THR A 515 11.70 5.47 -21.30
C THR A 515 10.79 6.71 -21.25
N ALA A 516 9.56 6.62 -21.77
CA ALA A 516 8.63 7.75 -21.83
C ALA A 516 8.32 8.36 -20.46
N GLY A 517 8.52 9.68 -20.34
CA GLY A 517 8.21 10.43 -19.11
C GLY A 517 9.12 10.12 -17.92
N THR A 518 10.22 9.40 -18.14
CA THR A 518 11.23 9.09 -17.11
C THR A 518 12.32 10.18 -17.10
N GLY A 519 13.15 10.21 -16.05
CA GLY A 519 14.31 11.09 -15.94
C GLY A 519 15.60 10.50 -16.54
N LEU A 520 15.50 9.42 -17.32
CA LEU A 520 16.66 8.68 -17.83
C LEU A 520 17.37 9.47 -18.94
N ASP A 521 18.67 9.74 -18.74
CA ASP A 521 19.50 10.49 -19.69
C ASP A 521 20.45 9.58 -20.49
N LYS A 522 20.97 8.51 -19.86
CA LYS A 522 21.97 7.61 -20.46
C LYS A 522 21.71 6.16 -20.12
N ILE A 523 21.95 5.28 -21.11
CA ILE A 523 21.97 3.82 -20.97
C ILE A 523 23.36 3.34 -21.34
N VAL A 524 24.17 2.95 -20.37
CA VAL A 524 25.51 2.41 -20.60
C VAL A 524 25.40 0.94 -20.97
N ILE A 525 25.87 0.57 -22.16
CA ILE A 525 25.77 -0.79 -22.70
C ILE A 525 27.07 -1.55 -22.41
N VAL A 526 26.96 -2.70 -21.72
CA VAL A 526 28.08 -3.58 -21.37
C VAL A 526 28.02 -4.91 -22.13
N ASN A 527 29.17 -5.58 -22.23
CA ASN A 527 29.41 -6.88 -22.89
C ASN A 527 28.70 -7.08 -24.26
N GLY A 528 28.76 -6.06 -25.10
CA GLY A 528 28.26 -6.11 -26.47
C GLY A 528 27.90 -4.72 -26.98
N ASP A 529 27.24 -4.67 -28.12
CA ASP A 529 26.81 -3.43 -28.75
C ASP A 529 25.28 -3.36 -28.84
N ALA A 530 24.73 -2.18 -28.61
CA ALA A 530 23.33 -1.87 -28.87
C ALA A 530 23.18 -0.41 -29.27
N GLU A 531 22.40 -0.15 -30.32
CA GLU A 531 22.13 1.20 -30.80
C GLU A 531 20.84 1.76 -30.19
N GLY A 532 20.87 3.03 -29.79
CA GLY A 532 19.71 3.76 -29.31
C GLY A 532 20.02 5.22 -29.03
N LYS A 533 18.99 6.05 -28.91
CA LYS A 533 19.15 7.50 -28.71
C LYS A 533 19.90 7.87 -27.43
N LEU A 534 19.74 7.06 -26.37
CA LEU A 534 20.33 7.28 -25.05
C LEU A 534 21.53 6.35 -24.78
N THR A 535 21.88 5.47 -25.71
CA THR A 535 22.89 4.42 -25.48
C THR A 535 24.30 4.98 -25.58
N VAL A 536 25.17 4.57 -24.65
CA VAL A 536 26.62 4.87 -24.66
C VAL A 536 27.37 3.55 -24.43
N PRO A 537 28.38 3.18 -25.25
CA PRO A 537 29.19 2.00 -24.99
C PRO A 537 29.98 2.11 -23.69
N GLU A 538 30.16 1.00 -22.97
CA GLU A 538 30.97 0.95 -21.73
C GLU A 538 32.38 1.54 -21.92
N ALA A 539 33.05 1.19 -23.03
CA ALA A 539 34.40 1.66 -23.30
C ALA A 539 34.48 3.20 -23.41
N GLU A 540 33.46 3.85 -23.97
CA GLU A 540 33.37 5.31 -24.02
C GLU A 540 33.05 5.90 -22.64
N PHE A 541 32.12 5.27 -21.91
CA PHE A 541 31.68 5.76 -20.61
C PHE A 541 32.80 5.71 -19.55
N LEU A 542 33.69 4.72 -19.64
CA LEU A 542 34.81 4.51 -18.71
C LEU A 542 36.15 5.06 -19.22
N ASP A 543 36.19 5.68 -20.40
CA ASP A 543 37.45 6.13 -21.01
C ASP A 543 38.17 7.16 -20.14
N GLY A 544 39.49 7.00 -20.01
CA GLY A 544 40.34 7.89 -19.21
C GLY A 544 40.08 7.90 -17.70
N GLN A 545 39.14 7.09 -17.18
CA GLN A 545 38.77 7.13 -15.77
C GLN A 545 39.88 6.53 -14.87
N PRO A 546 40.16 7.13 -13.69
CA PRO A 546 41.14 6.58 -12.76
C PRO A 546 40.75 5.21 -12.22
N ASP A 547 41.76 4.39 -11.89
CA ASP A 547 41.61 3.04 -11.31
C ASP A 547 41.66 3.02 -9.77
N SER A 548 41.73 4.19 -9.13
CA SER A 548 41.59 4.36 -7.68
C SER A 548 40.46 5.32 -7.35
N LEU A 549 39.68 5.02 -6.32
CA LEU A 549 38.55 5.85 -5.89
C LEU A 549 38.59 6.01 -4.37
N ASP A 550 38.44 7.22 -3.88
CA ASP A 550 38.26 7.49 -2.45
C ASP A 550 36.84 7.09 -2.02
N CYS A 551 36.70 6.61 -0.78
CA CYS A 551 35.39 6.30 -0.23
C CYS A 551 34.63 7.60 0.05
N ALA A 552 33.39 7.68 -0.43
CA ALA A 552 32.51 8.79 -0.09
C ALA A 552 32.23 8.82 1.42
N ASP A 553 32.05 10.03 1.94
CA ASP A 553 31.65 10.27 3.33
C ASP A 553 30.17 9.94 3.51
N THR A 554 29.84 8.64 3.60
CA THR A 554 28.50 8.13 3.89
C THR A 554 28.40 7.72 5.36
N ALA A 555 27.19 7.76 5.90
CA ALA A 555 26.87 7.19 7.21
C ALA A 555 26.31 5.76 7.05
N PRO A 556 26.37 4.92 8.11
CA PRO A 556 25.77 3.59 8.08
C PRO A 556 24.30 3.58 7.65
N ASP A 557 23.56 4.63 8.03
CA ASP A 557 22.12 4.79 7.80
C ASP A 557 21.79 5.45 6.45
N ASP A 558 22.80 5.84 5.67
CA ASP A 558 22.56 6.33 4.31
C ASP A 558 22.11 5.17 3.40
N MET A 559 21.25 5.48 2.44
CA MET A 559 20.81 4.50 1.44
C MET A 559 22.01 3.95 0.66
N ALA A 560 22.10 2.63 0.59
CA ALA A 560 23.15 1.94 -0.14
C ALA A 560 22.66 1.41 -1.48
N PHE A 561 21.58 0.63 -1.51
CA PHE A 561 21.06 0.04 -2.75
C PHE A 561 19.62 -0.38 -2.60
N TRP A 562 18.92 -0.57 -3.72
CA TRP A 562 17.52 -0.98 -3.71
C TRP A 562 17.28 -2.27 -4.48
N MET A 563 16.22 -2.98 -4.11
CA MET A 563 15.67 -4.12 -4.84
C MET A 563 14.15 -3.97 -4.95
N TYR A 564 13.53 -4.53 -6.00
CA TYR A 564 12.06 -4.50 -6.15
C TYR A 564 11.42 -5.86 -5.84
N SER A 565 10.31 -5.84 -5.09
CA SER A 565 9.47 -7.03 -4.88
C SER A 565 8.08 -6.88 -5.52
N SER A 566 7.57 -7.95 -6.14
CA SER A 566 6.22 -8.05 -6.68
C SER A 566 5.23 -8.28 -5.53
N GLY A 567 4.55 -7.23 -5.07
CA GLY A 567 3.54 -7.37 -4.01
C GLY A 567 2.37 -8.26 -4.44
N SER A 568 1.77 -9.01 -3.51
CA SER A 568 0.65 -9.94 -3.76
C SER A 568 -0.65 -9.28 -4.26
N THR A 569 -0.76 -7.94 -4.19
CA THR A 569 -2.01 -7.19 -4.43
C THR A 569 -1.83 -5.86 -5.19
N GLY A 570 -0.65 -5.54 -5.73
CA GLY A 570 -0.42 -4.24 -6.38
C GLY A 570 0.90 -4.08 -7.15
N ARG A 571 1.22 -2.85 -7.55
CA ARG A 571 2.48 -2.49 -8.23
C ARG A 571 3.70 -2.84 -7.34
N PRO A 572 4.86 -3.20 -7.93
CA PRO A 572 6.04 -3.56 -7.15
C PRO A 572 6.49 -2.47 -6.17
N LYS A 573 7.21 -2.88 -5.14
CA LYS A 573 7.68 -2.01 -4.05
C LYS A 573 9.21 -1.92 -4.08
N GLY A 574 9.77 -0.71 -4.11
CA GLY A 574 11.22 -0.50 -4.00
C GLY A 574 11.66 -0.64 -2.55
N ILE A 575 12.42 -1.68 -2.23
CA ILE A 575 12.95 -1.98 -0.90
C ILE A 575 14.30 -1.28 -0.79
N VAL A 576 14.43 -0.40 0.20
CA VAL A 576 15.66 0.35 0.46
C VAL A 576 16.55 -0.45 1.41
N HIS A 577 17.83 -0.58 1.10
CA HIS A 577 18.86 -1.10 1.99
C HIS A 577 19.88 -0.03 2.37
N LEU A 578 20.44 -0.15 3.57
CA LEU A 578 21.40 0.79 4.16
C LEU A 578 22.83 0.23 4.08
N HIS A 579 23.83 1.09 4.25
CA HIS A 579 25.24 0.70 4.05
C HIS A 579 25.73 -0.37 5.02
N HIS A 580 25.12 -0.50 6.19
CA HIS A 580 25.51 -1.50 7.18
C HIS A 580 24.88 -2.89 6.94
N ASP A 581 23.79 -2.98 6.15
CA ASP A 581 22.99 -4.21 6.01
C ASP A 581 23.81 -5.40 5.48
N MET A 582 24.70 -5.17 4.50
CA MET A 582 25.55 -6.21 3.93
C MET A 582 26.49 -6.80 4.99
N ALA A 583 27.16 -5.94 5.77
CA ALA A 583 28.05 -6.37 6.84
C ALA A 583 27.27 -7.11 7.95
N TYR A 584 26.07 -6.65 8.27
CA TYR A 584 25.21 -7.31 9.24
C TYR A 584 24.84 -8.73 8.81
N SER A 585 24.37 -8.88 7.56
CA SER A 585 23.99 -10.18 7.00
C SER A 585 25.18 -11.16 6.97
N GLN A 586 26.40 -10.65 6.73
CA GLN A 586 27.61 -11.45 6.87
C GLN A 586 27.82 -11.87 8.32
N GLN A 587 27.88 -10.92 9.27
CA GLN A 587 28.27 -11.22 10.65
C GLN A 587 27.24 -12.11 11.35
N SER A 588 26.01 -12.10 10.86
CA SER A 588 24.94 -13.01 11.23
C SER A 588 25.02 -14.31 10.41
N PHE A 589 24.29 -14.41 9.29
CA PHE A 589 24.15 -15.63 8.51
C PHE A 589 25.47 -16.16 7.93
N GLY A 590 26.31 -15.27 7.40
CA GLY A 590 27.60 -15.65 6.82
C GLY A 590 28.54 -16.32 7.84
N ALA A 591 28.74 -15.71 9.00
CA ALA A 591 29.67 -16.19 10.02
C ALA A 591 29.14 -17.38 10.82
N HIS A 592 27.82 -17.49 11.00
CA HIS A 592 27.22 -18.52 11.85
C HIS A 592 26.69 -19.74 11.09
N VAL A 593 26.31 -19.58 9.81
CA VAL A 593 25.73 -20.68 8.99
C VAL A 593 26.65 -21.05 7.83
N LEU A 594 27.06 -20.10 6.99
CA LEU A 594 27.86 -20.42 5.81
C LEU A 594 29.31 -20.78 6.14
N LYS A 595 29.91 -20.05 7.09
CA LYS A 595 31.30 -20.23 7.54
C LYS A 595 32.28 -20.34 6.37
N LEU A 596 32.14 -19.43 5.40
CA LEU A 596 33.01 -19.38 4.23
C LEU A 596 34.45 -19.01 4.63
N THR A 597 35.42 -19.50 3.86
CA THR A 597 36.83 -19.12 3.94
C THR A 597 37.30 -18.54 2.60
N ALA A 598 38.49 -17.92 2.58
CA ALA A 598 39.08 -17.39 1.34
C ALA A 598 39.36 -18.45 0.27
N ASP A 599 39.46 -19.73 0.67
CA ASP A 599 39.70 -20.85 -0.25
C ASP A 599 38.42 -21.30 -0.97
N ASP A 600 37.25 -20.83 -0.54
CA ASP A 600 36.00 -21.23 -1.15
C ASP A 600 35.78 -20.62 -2.54
N ILE A 601 35.07 -21.39 -3.37
CA ILE A 601 34.52 -20.96 -4.64
C ILE A 601 32.99 -21.08 -4.54
N CYS A 602 32.32 -19.94 -4.44
CA CYS A 602 30.87 -19.84 -4.34
C CYS A 602 30.24 -19.86 -5.73
N PHE A 603 29.33 -20.79 -5.97
CA PHE A 603 28.54 -20.84 -7.20
C PHE A 603 27.05 -20.61 -6.89
N SER A 604 26.56 -19.43 -7.23
CA SER A 604 25.14 -19.09 -7.10
C SER A 604 24.44 -19.15 -8.44
N VAL A 605 23.37 -19.95 -8.50
CA VAL A 605 22.44 -19.97 -9.63
C VAL A 605 21.35 -18.90 -9.50
N PRO A 606 20.82 -18.61 -8.29
CA PRO A 606 20.01 -17.41 -8.07
C PRO A 606 20.76 -16.14 -8.48
N LYS A 607 20.10 -15.31 -9.29
CA LYS A 607 20.72 -14.12 -9.91
C LYS A 607 21.02 -13.00 -8.93
N MET A 608 22.06 -12.20 -9.24
CA MET A 608 22.52 -11.10 -8.38
C MET A 608 21.47 -10.01 -8.16
N PHE A 609 20.48 -9.84 -9.04
CA PHE A 609 19.41 -8.87 -8.84
C PHE A 609 18.35 -9.29 -7.79
N PHE A 610 18.47 -10.48 -7.21
CA PHE A 610 17.68 -10.94 -6.07
C PHE A 610 18.53 -10.96 -4.81
N ALA A 611 17.96 -10.52 -3.69
CA ALA A 611 18.59 -10.56 -2.35
C ALA A 611 19.37 -11.85 -2.05
N TYR A 612 18.76 -13.02 -2.31
CA TYR A 612 19.42 -14.31 -2.08
C TYR A 612 20.68 -14.49 -2.94
N GLY A 613 20.57 -14.27 -4.26
CA GLY A 613 21.68 -14.38 -5.20
C GLY A 613 22.76 -13.32 -4.97
N PHE A 614 22.36 -12.08 -4.66
CA PHE A 614 23.25 -11.00 -4.29
C PHE A 614 24.11 -11.34 -3.07
N GLY A 615 23.49 -11.90 -2.02
CA GLY A 615 24.24 -12.36 -0.86
C GLY A 615 25.26 -13.44 -1.22
N ASN A 616 24.80 -14.46 -1.95
CA ASN A 616 25.59 -15.66 -2.28
C ASN A 616 26.75 -15.40 -3.25
N ALA A 617 26.58 -14.48 -4.19
CA ALA A 617 27.56 -14.19 -5.25
C ALA A 617 28.42 -12.95 -4.97
N VAL A 618 27.96 -12.05 -4.10
CA VAL A 618 28.62 -10.76 -3.84
C VAL A 618 28.94 -10.58 -2.36
N THR A 619 27.93 -10.53 -1.49
CA THR A 619 28.14 -10.13 -0.10
C THR A 619 29.06 -11.10 0.66
N PHE A 620 28.67 -12.38 0.77
CA PHE A 620 29.40 -13.33 1.59
C PHE A 620 30.78 -13.72 1.07
N PRO A 621 30.97 -14.05 -0.22
CA PRO A 621 32.30 -14.42 -0.70
C PRO A 621 33.29 -13.26 -0.57
N PHE A 622 32.87 -12.03 -0.91
CA PHE A 622 33.78 -10.88 -0.87
C PHE A 622 34.11 -10.47 0.55
N SER A 623 33.17 -10.61 1.49
CA SER A 623 33.46 -10.31 2.90
C SER A 623 34.55 -11.19 3.52
N VAL A 624 34.90 -12.34 2.93
CA VAL A 624 35.95 -13.25 3.44
C VAL A 624 37.12 -13.48 2.46
N GLY A 625 37.12 -12.84 1.28
CA GLY A 625 38.14 -13.03 0.26
C GLY A 625 38.00 -14.30 -0.59
N ALA A 626 36.81 -14.92 -0.59
CA ALA A 626 36.51 -16.09 -1.41
C ALA A 626 36.34 -15.73 -2.90
N THR A 627 36.22 -16.72 -3.77
CA THR A 627 35.97 -16.52 -5.20
C THR A 627 34.51 -16.79 -5.54
N THR A 628 33.94 -16.01 -6.47
CA THR A 628 32.60 -16.26 -7.03
C THR A 628 32.72 -16.82 -8.45
N LEU A 629 32.04 -17.94 -8.72
CA LEU A 629 31.83 -18.46 -10.07
C LEU A 629 30.60 -17.80 -10.70
N LEU A 630 30.80 -17.12 -11.83
CA LEU A 630 29.75 -16.41 -12.55
C LEU A 630 29.11 -17.28 -13.65
N MET A 631 27.78 -17.18 -13.76
CA MET A 631 26.99 -17.86 -14.78
C MET A 631 26.01 -16.88 -15.44
N PRO A 632 26.40 -16.19 -16.52
CA PRO A 632 25.47 -15.37 -17.29
C PRO A 632 24.47 -16.25 -18.07
N GLY A 633 23.29 -15.69 -18.33
CA GLY A 633 22.19 -16.32 -19.04
C GLY A 633 21.24 -17.08 -18.13
N ARG A 634 20.24 -17.72 -18.74
CA ARG A 634 19.24 -18.51 -18.02
C ARG A 634 19.87 -19.76 -17.38
N PRO A 635 19.47 -20.13 -16.16
CA PRO A 635 19.84 -21.42 -15.56
C PRO A 635 19.42 -22.59 -16.44
N ASP A 636 20.35 -23.49 -16.73
CA ASP A 636 20.14 -24.74 -17.45
C ASP A 636 20.83 -25.88 -16.68
N PRO A 637 20.13 -26.98 -16.32
CA PRO A 637 20.71 -28.04 -15.48
C PRO A 637 22.00 -28.65 -16.03
N ALA A 638 22.08 -28.93 -17.34
CA ALA A 638 23.27 -29.52 -17.95
C ALA A 638 24.47 -28.57 -17.85
N ARG A 639 24.26 -27.30 -18.22
CA ARG A 639 25.29 -26.26 -18.09
C ARG A 639 25.74 -26.06 -16.63
N ILE A 640 24.84 -26.17 -15.67
CA ILE A 640 25.17 -26.03 -14.23
C ILE A 640 26.06 -27.19 -13.78
N LEU A 641 25.73 -28.42 -14.17
CA LEU A 641 26.55 -29.60 -13.86
C LEU A 641 27.93 -29.52 -14.53
N ASP A 642 28.00 -29.08 -15.79
CA ASP A 642 29.26 -28.81 -16.50
C ASP A 642 30.13 -27.78 -15.78
N LEU A 643 29.51 -26.71 -15.27
CA LEU A 643 30.22 -25.66 -14.53
C LEU A 643 30.75 -26.18 -13.18
N ILE A 644 29.98 -27.01 -12.47
CA ILE A 644 30.46 -27.65 -11.24
C ILE A 644 31.66 -28.55 -11.55
N ASP A 645 31.56 -29.36 -12.61
CA ASP A 645 32.65 -30.27 -12.99
C ASP A 645 33.89 -29.52 -13.48
N THR A 646 33.72 -28.42 -14.21
CA THR A 646 34.85 -27.68 -14.80
C THR A 646 35.56 -26.78 -13.78
N TRP A 647 34.78 -26.05 -12.98
CA TRP A 647 35.31 -24.98 -12.10
C TRP A 647 35.41 -25.40 -10.64
N LYS A 648 34.94 -26.61 -10.31
CA LYS A 648 35.06 -27.23 -8.99
C LYS A 648 34.67 -26.29 -7.84
N PRO A 649 33.48 -25.66 -7.87
CA PRO A 649 33.02 -24.82 -6.77
C PRO A 649 32.93 -25.65 -5.48
N THR A 650 33.12 -25.00 -4.34
CA THR A 650 33.07 -25.64 -3.02
C THR A 650 31.72 -25.43 -2.34
N VAL A 651 31.05 -24.31 -2.62
CA VAL A 651 29.74 -23.98 -2.04
C VAL A 651 28.75 -23.69 -3.15
N PHE A 652 27.65 -24.45 -3.18
CA PHE A 652 26.61 -24.33 -4.20
C PHE A 652 25.31 -23.79 -3.61
N PHE A 653 24.72 -22.79 -4.28
CA PHE A 653 23.46 -22.17 -3.86
C PHE A 653 22.39 -22.37 -4.92
N GLY A 654 21.27 -23.00 -4.53
CA GLY A 654 20.14 -23.29 -5.39
C GLY A 654 18.79 -22.94 -4.76
N LEU A 655 17.74 -23.07 -5.56
CA LEU A 655 16.34 -23.06 -5.09
C LEU A 655 15.80 -24.50 -5.14
N PRO A 656 14.74 -24.85 -4.38
CA PRO A 656 14.17 -26.21 -4.42
C PRO A 656 13.85 -26.72 -5.83
N THR A 657 13.30 -25.87 -6.69
CA THR A 657 12.97 -26.19 -8.08
C THR A 657 14.21 -26.49 -8.93
N LEU A 658 15.32 -25.82 -8.65
CA LEU A 658 16.60 -26.10 -9.30
C LEU A 658 17.16 -27.46 -8.86
N TYR A 659 17.17 -27.74 -7.56
CA TYR A 659 17.63 -29.05 -7.06
C TYR A 659 16.83 -30.19 -7.68
N THR A 660 15.51 -29.99 -7.81
CA THR A 660 14.62 -30.96 -8.50
C THR A 660 15.06 -31.17 -9.95
N ALA A 661 15.34 -30.09 -10.69
CA ALA A 661 15.75 -30.17 -12.08
C ALA A 661 17.13 -30.85 -12.23
N LEU A 662 18.08 -30.58 -11.32
CA LEU A 662 19.40 -31.19 -11.34
C LEU A 662 19.36 -32.70 -11.03
N CYS A 663 18.58 -33.12 -10.03
CA CYS A 663 18.39 -34.54 -9.72
C CYS A 663 17.74 -35.33 -10.87
N ARG A 664 16.98 -34.65 -11.74
CA ARG A 664 16.26 -35.26 -12.86
C ARG A 664 16.95 -35.13 -14.22
N ALA A 665 18.10 -34.46 -14.30
CA ALA A 665 18.85 -34.35 -15.55
C ALA A 665 19.28 -35.75 -16.04
N GLU A 666 19.56 -35.92 -17.34
CA GLU A 666 19.91 -37.23 -17.91
C GLU A 666 21.33 -37.70 -17.52
N THR A 667 22.20 -36.78 -17.11
CA THR A 667 23.63 -37.03 -16.88
C THR A 667 24.18 -36.76 -15.46
N PRO A 668 23.41 -36.65 -14.35
CA PRO A 668 23.93 -36.11 -13.09
C PRO A 668 25.08 -36.96 -12.53
N GLY A 669 24.99 -38.29 -12.68
CA GLY A 669 26.03 -39.24 -12.28
C GLY A 669 27.23 -39.34 -13.21
N GLN A 670 27.29 -38.55 -14.29
CA GLN A 670 28.42 -38.45 -15.21
C GLN A 670 29.35 -37.27 -14.89
N HIS A 671 28.93 -36.36 -14.01
CA HIS A 671 29.71 -35.19 -13.60
C HIS A 671 30.33 -35.41 -12.22
N ASP A 672 31.55 -34.89 -12.01
CA ASP A 672 32.19 -34.93 -10.71
C ASP A 672 31.76 -33.73 -9.84
N LEU A 673 30.92 -34.04 -8.85
CA LEU A 673 30.37 -33.09 -7.87
C LEU A 673 31.15 -33.10 -6.54
N SER A 674 32.28 -33.82 -6.45
CA SER A 674 33.00 -34.04 -5.20
C SER A 674 33.72 -32.80 -4.64
N SER A 675 33.85 -31.74 -5.44
CA SER A 675 34.39 -30.46 -4.97
C SER A 675 33.45 -29.76 -3.98
N LEU A 676 32.15 -30.05 -4.05
CA LEU A 676 31.17 -29.47 -3.17
C LEU A 676 31.41 -29.94 -1.73
N ARG A 677 31.50 -28.99 -0.80
CA ARG A 677 31.50 -29.23 0.65
C ARG A 677 30.21 -28.78 1.32
N GLN A 678 29.43 -27.92 0.67
CA GLN A 678 28.20 -27.36 1.22
C GLN A 678 27.22 -26.97 0.11
N CYS A 679 25.94 -27.27 0.32
CA CYS A 679 24.84 -26.95 -0.57
C CYS A 679 23.76 -26.19 0.21
N MET A 680 23.25 -25.09 -0.33
CA MET A 680 22.24 -24.26 0.32
C MET A 680 20.98 -24.17 -0.54
N SER A 681 19.81 -24.30 0.10
CA SER A 681 18.51 -24.08 -0.51
C SER A 681 17.74 -23.04 0.30
N ALA A 682 17.12 -22.06 -0.35
CA ALA A 682 16.31 -21.08 0.35
C ALA A 682 15.10 -20.61 -0.47
N ALA A 683 14.33 -19.70 0.14
CA ALA A 683 13.17 -19.00 -0.41
C ALA A 683 11.88 -19.81 -0.55
N GLU A 684 11.93 -21.15 -0.49
CA GLU A 684 10.80 -22.09 -0.44
C GLU A 684 11.17 -23.33 0.37
N ILE A 685 10.16 -24.12 0.75
CA ILE A 685 10.38 -25.42 1.43
C ILE A 685 10.91 -26.43 0.42
N LEU A 686 11.98 -27.14 0.78
CA LEU A 686 12.49 -28.26 0.01
C LEU A 686 11.66 -29.52 0.33
N SER A 687 11.28 -30.28 -0.69
CA SER A 687 10.63 -31.57 -0.44
C SER A 687 11.63 -32.61 0.08
N GLU A 688 11.15 -33.54 0.89
CA GLU A 688 11.96 -34.65 1.41
C GLU A 688 12.56 -35.51 0.30
N ASP A 689 11.81 -35.75 -0.79
CA ASP A 689 12.31 -36.47 -1.97
C ASP A 689 13.54 -35.78 -2.57
N VAL A 690 13.45 -34.47 -2.83
CA VAL A 690 14.55 -33.71 -3.45
C VAL A 690 15.76 -33.62 -2.52
N PHE A 691 15.52 -33.48 -1.21
CA PHE A 691 16.57 -33.53 -0.20
C PHE A 691 17.32 -34.86 -0.24
N ASN A 692 16.60 -35.98 -0.26
CA ASN A 692 17.17 -37.33 -0.26
C ASN A 692 17.87 -37.64 -1.58
N ASP A 693 17.28 -37.27 -2.72
CA ASP A 693 17.87 -37.47 -4.05
C ASP A 693 19.19 -36.71 -4.20
N TRP A 694 19.23 -35.44 -3.79
CA TRP A 694 20.45 -34.64 -3.86
C TRP A 694 21.54 -35.17 -2.93
N LYS A 695 21.15 -35.61 -1.72
CA LYS A 695 22.07 -36.24 -0.76
C LYS A 695 22.61 -37.56 -1.31
N ALA A 696 21.80 -38.36 -1.99
CA ALA A 696 22.26 -39.58 -2.62
C ALA A 696 23.24 -39.31 -3.77
N LEU A 697 23.04 -38.21 -4.51
CA LEU A 697 23.89 -37.81 -5.63
C LEU A 697 25.24 -37.23 -5.16
N THR A 698 25.25 -36.40 -4.12
CA THR A 698 26.44 -35.61 -3.72
C THR A 698 27.07 -36.03 -2.39
N GLY A 699 26.38 -36.86 -1.61
CA GLY A 699 26.72 -37.12 -0.21
C GLY A 699 26.36 -35.99 0.76
N LEU A 700 25.86 -34.86 0.25
CA LEU A 700 25.58 -33.64 1.03
C LEU A 700 24.10 -33.27 0.93
N PRO A 701 23.36 -33.20 2.06
CA PRO A 701 22.01 -32.64 2.03
C PRO A 701 22.06 -31.10 1.83
N PRO A 702 21.13 -30.51 1.06
CA PRO A 702 20.99 -29.06 1.04
C PRO A 702 20.58 -28.52 2.42
N ILE A 703 21.25 -27.49 2.90
CA ILE A 703 20.86 -26.75 4.11
C ILE A 703 19.73 -25.79 3.73
N GLU A 704 18.57 -25.97 4.33
CA GLU A 704 17.41 -25.12 4.11
C GLU A 704 17.43 -23.87 4.98
N GLY A 705 17.04 -22.72 4.40
CA GLY A 705 16.81 -21.48 5.14
C GLY A 705 15.69 -20.62 4.55
N LEU A 706 15.19 -19.69 5.36
CA LEU A 706 14.18 -18.71 4.98
C LEU A 706 14.68 -17.29 5.23
N GLY A 707 14.45 -16.44 4.24
CA GLY A 707 14.75 -15.02 4.29
C GLY A 707 13.70 -14.23 3.54
N SER A 708 13.88 -12.91 3.54
CA SER A 708 13.10 -11.99 2.73
C SER A 708 14.02 -10.93 2.12
N THR A 709 13.57 -10.28 1.06
CA THR A 709 14.29 -9.13 0.52
C THR A 709 14.30 -8.00 1.54
N GLU A 710 13.22 -7.84 2.29
CA GLU A 710 13.13 -6.82 3.34
C GLU A 710 14.20 -7.01 4.43
N MET A 711 14.60 -8.24 4.79
CA MET A 711 15.72 -8.50 5.74
C MET A 711 17.10 -8.62 5.07
N LEU A 712 17.18 -8.28 3.79
CA LEU A 712 18.32 -8.49 2.88
C LEU A 712 18.66 -9.97 2.61
N HIS A 713 18.57 -10.88 3.59
CA HIS A 713 18.89 -12.29 3.41
C HIS A 713 18.17 -13.23 4.40
N VAL A 714 18.77 -14.38 4.70
CA VAL A 714 18.22 -15.48 5.52
C VAL A 714 18.28 -15.13 7.02
N TYR A 715 17.12 -15.22 7.69
CA TYR A 715 16.95 -15.00 9.14
C TYR A 715 16.50 -16.25 9.91
N LEU A 716 16.01 -17.29 9.21
CA LEU A 716 15.85 -18.64 9.76
C LEU A 716 16.69 -19.63 8.96
N SER A 717 17.43 -20.51 9.61
CA SER A 717 18.21 -21.52 8.89
C SER A 717 18.36 -22.82 9.68
N ASN A 718 18.36 -23.94 8.97
CA ASN A 718 19.01 -25.15 9.44
C ASN A 718 20.53 -24.96 9.37
N THR A 719 21.29 -25.86 10.00
CA THR A 719 22.76 -25.89 9.92
C THR A 719 23.22 -27.21 9.34
N ALA A 720 24.51 -27.39 9.07
CA ALA A 720 25.02 -28.70 8.64
C ALA A 720 24.87 -29.75 9.75
N GLU A 721 24.98 -29.33 11.01
CA GLU A 721 24.97 -30.18 12.20
C GLU A 721 23.55 -30.47 12.70
N GLU A 722 22.61 -29.56 12.47
CA GLU A 722 21.24 -29.65 12.98
C GLU A 722 20.23 -29.27 11.87
N GLN A 723 19.72 -30.30 11.18
CA GLN A 723 18.69 -30.19 10.15
C GLN A 723 17.42 -30.89 10.58
N ARG A 724 16.26 -30.27 10.35
CA ARG A 724 14.95 -30.91 10.48
C ARG A 724 14.16 -30.71 9.19
N LEU A 725 13.84 -31.82 8.51
CA LEU A 725 13.04 -31.80 7.29
C LEU A 725 11.71 -31.04 7.50
N GLY A 726 11.39 -30.18 6.55
CA GLY A 726 10.19 -29.34 6.57
C GLY A 726 10.23 -28.17 7.57
N ALA A 727 11.30 -28.02 8.35
CA ALA A 727 11.52 -26.82 9.16
C ALA A 727 12.28 -25.78 8.33
N ALA A 728 11.84 -24.52 8.42
CA ALA A 728 12.60 -23.38 7.91
C ALA A 728 13.91 -23.17 8.70
N GLY A 729 14.05 -23.82 9.85
CA GLY A 729 15.23 -23.78 10.71
C GLY A 729 15.01 -23.04 12.02
N LYS A 730 16.12 -22.67 12.67
CA LYS A 730 16.15 -21.82 13.88
C LYS A 730 16.43 -20.36 13.50
N ALA A 731 16.15 -19.44 14.42
CA ALA A 731 16.62 -18.06 14.30
C ALA A 731 18.14 -18.02 14.12
N VAL A 732 18.59 -17.37 13.05
CA VAL A 732 20.01 -17.16 12.79
C VAL A 732 20.55 -16.18 13.85
N PRO A 733 21.71 -16.43 14.48
CA PRO A 733 22.28 -15.52 15.47
C PRO A 733 22.38 -14.09 14.93
N GLY A 734 21.84 -13.12 15.68
CA GLY A 734 21.65 -11.74 15.20
C GLY A 734 20.19 -11.41 14.89
N TYR A 735 19.34 -12.38 14.57
CA TYR A 735 17.91 -12.11 14.35
C TYR A 735 17.06 -12.53 15.54
N GLU A 736 16.02 -11.75 15.80
CA GLU A 736 14.99 -12.07 16.79
C GLU A 736 13.68 -12.39 16.08
N ILE A 737 12.99 -13.41 16.59
CA ILE A 737 11.74 -13.92 16.01
C ILE A 737 10.68 -13.97 17.10
N LYS A 738 9.48 -13.48 16.80
CA LYS A 738 8.29 -13.70 17.63
C LYS A 738 7.11 -14.11 16.78
N LEU A 739 6.26 -14.95 17.34
CA LEU A 739 4.98 -15.37 16.74
C LEU A 739 3.85 -14.70 17.52
N LEU A 740 3.00 -13.94 16.82
CA LEU A 740 1.86 -13.23 17.41
C LEU A 740 0.53 -13.77 16.85
N ASP A 741 -0.53 -13.76 17.65
CA ASP A 741 -1.88 -14.02 17.18
C ASP A 741 -2.47 -12.81 16.42
N ARG A 742 -3.77 -12.89 16.08
CA ARG A 742 -4.47 -11.84 15.31
C ARG A 742 -4.69 -10.56 16.11
N ASP A 743 -4.72 -10.65 17.43
CA ASP A 743 -4.92 -9.52 18.34
C ASP A 743 -3.58 -8.89 18.76
N GLY A 744 -2.46 -9.46 18.30
CA GLY A 744 -1.10 -8.97 18.54
C GLY A 744 -0.44 -9.53 19.80
N ALA A 745 -1.02 -10.56 20.42
CA ALA A 745 -0.45 -11.20 21.60
C ALA A 745 0.53 -12.34 21.22
N PRO A 746 1.64 -12.53 21.96
CA PRO A 746 2.55 -13.66 21.72
C PRO A 746 1.86 -15.01 21.90
N VAL A 747 2.15 -15.97 21.02
CA VAL A 747 1.65 -17.35 21.13
C VAL A 747 2.70 -18.26 21.80
N PRO A 748 2.27 -19.27 22.59
CA PRO A 748 3.21 -20.22 23.18
C PRO A 748 3.83 -21.17 22.13
N PRO A 749 4.98 -21.81 22.43
CA PRO A 749 5.53 -22.90 21.63
C PRO A 749 4.48 -23.94 21.26
N GLY A 750 4.50 -24.40 20.00
CA GLY A 750 3.54 -25.36 19.46
C GLY A 750 2.23 -24.75 18.94
N ALA A 751 1.92 -23.49 19.26
CA ALA A 751 0.77 -22.79 18.71
C ALA A 751 1.11 -22.06 17.39
N ASP A 752 0.08 -21.88 16.56
CA ASP A 752 0.18 -21.15 15.31
C ASP A 752 0.16 -19.63 15.55
N GLY A 753 1.10 -18.92 14.94
CA GLY A 753 1.17 -17.46 15.02
C GLY A 753 1.84 -16.83 13.79
N ILE A 754 1.63 -15.53 13.62
CA ILE A 754 2.18 -14.74 12.52
C ILE A 754 3.56 -14.22 12.92
N MET A 755 4.54 -14.49 12.08
CA MET A 755 5.94 -14.19 12.32
C MET A 755 6.23 -12.69 12.19
N HIS A 756 6.96 -12.20 13.17
CA HIS A 756 7.65 -10.92 13.12
C HIS A 756 9.14 -11.15 13.33
N VAL A 757 9.94 -10.43 12.55
CA VAL A 757 11.39 -10.54 12.54
C VAL A 757 12.00 -9.18 12.90
N ARG A 758 13.07 -9.18 13.69
CA ARG A 758 13.88 -7.99 13.97
C ARG A 758 15.36 -8.32 13.76
N GLY A 759 16.08 -7.40 13.15
CA GLY A 759 17.52 -7.43 12.93
C GLY A 759 17.97 -6.15 12.23
N ASP A 760 19.24 -5.76 12.39
CA ASP A 760 19.73 -4.47 11.89
C ASP A 760 19.69 -4.40 10.34
N SER A 761 19.78 -5.52 9.60
CA SER A 761 19.59 -5.52 8.13
C SER A 761 18.14 -5.29 7.67
N SER A 762 17.27 -4.83 8.55
CA SER A 762 15.87 -4.59 8.21
C SER A 762 15.73 -3.36 7.32
N ALA A 763 15.13 -3.56 6.15
CA ALA A 763 14.80 -2.46 5.25
C ALA A 763 13.93 -1.43 5.99
N PRO A 764 14.32 -0.15 6.01
CA PRO A 764 13.62 0.90 6.73
C PRO A 764 12.27 1.27 6.10
N CYS A 765 12.16 1.15 4.77
CA CYS A 765 10.94 1.52 4.07
C CYS A 765 10.80 0.84 2.71
N TYR A 766 9.59 0.90 2.18
CA TYR A 766 9.38 0.86 0.74
C TYR A 766 9.36 2.29 0.18
N TRP A 767 10.23 2.56 -0.78
CA TRP A 767 10.35 3.86 -1.44
C TRP A 767 9.00 4.31 -2.02
N ASN A 768 8.64 5.58 -1.80
CA ASN A 768 7.38 6.18 -2.23
C ASN A 768 6.10 5.43 -1.82
N ARG A 769 6.18 4.52 -0.83
CA ARG A 769 5.06 3.65 -0.40
C ARG A 769 4.91 3.64 1.13
N PRO A 770 4.59 4.79 1.75
CA PRO A 770 4.39 4.87 3.20
C PRO A 770 3.22 4.01 3.69
N ASP A 771 2.20 3.78 2.85
CA ASP A 771 1.10 2.85 3.12
C ASP A 771 1.61 1.43 3.38
N LYS A 772 2.45 0.92 2.46
CA LYS A 772 3.01 -0.44 2.58
C LYS A 772 4.12 -0.54 3.60
N THR A 773 4.85 0.55 3.81
CA THR A 773 5.87 0.64 4.85
C THR A 773 5.20 0.45 6.21
N ALA A 774 4.12 1.19 6.50
CA ALA A 774 3.37 1.04 7.76
C ALA A 774 2.74 -0.36 7.92
N ASP A 775 2.29 -1.00 6.84
CA ASP A 775 1.73 -2.35 6.88
C ASP A 775 2.78 -3.41 7.29
N THR A 776 4.04 -3.22 6.89
CA THR A 776 5.13 -4.22 6.97
C THR A 776 6.17 -3.89 8.03
N MET A 777 6.77 -2.69 8.01
CA MET A 777 7.78 -2.22 8.96
C MET A 777 7.08 -1.58 10.17
N ARG A 778 6.71 -2.40 11.15
CA ARG A 778 5.90 -2.01 12.31
C ARG A 778 6.81 -1.68 13.50
N GLY A 779 7.32 -0.46 13.52
CA GLY A 779 8.37 -0.07 14.46
C GLY A 779 9.68 -0.78 14.11
N ASP A 780 10.35 -1.35 15.10
CA ASP A 780 11.58 -2.12 14.94
C ASP A 780 11.36 -3.58 14.50
N TRP A 781 10.12 -3.97 14.19
CA TRP A 781 9.76 -5.32 13.73
C TRP A 781 9.22 -5.32 12.31
N LEU A 782 9.69 -6.26 11.50
CA LEU A 782 9.11 -6.59 10.22
C LEU A 782 7.99 -7.63 10.39
N TYR A 783 6.78 -7.28 9.99
CA TYR A 783 5.66 -8.21 9.80
C TYR A 783 5.84 -8.97 8.49
N THR A 784 6.08 -10.29 8.55
CA THR A 784 6.29 -11.09 7.33
C THR A 784 4.97 -11.43 6.64
N GLY A 785 3.88 -11.52 7.41
CA GLY A 785 2.61 -12.11 6.98
C GLY A 785 2.63 -13.64 6.90
N ASP A 786 3.75 -14.27 7.25
CA ASP A 786 3.91 -15.72 7.25
C ASP A 786 3.51 -16.31 8.60
N ARG A 787 2.77 -17.41 8.58
CA ARG A 787 2.37 -18.16 9.77
C ARG A 787 3.33 -19.30 10.04
N PHE A 788 3.64 -19.51 11.30
CA PHE A 788 4.55 -20.54 11.76
C PHE A 788 4.05 -21.18 13.05
N VAL A 789 4.50 -22.41 13.27
CA VAL A 789 4.49 -23.06 14.59
C VAL A 789 5.95 -23.30 14.97
N GLU A 790 6.30 -22.92 16.19
CA GLU A 790 7.64 -23.18 16.76
C GLU A 790 7.62 -24.49 17.57
N ARG A 791 8.64 -25.35 17.37
CA ARG A 791 8.86 -26.59 18.13
C ARG A 791 10.36 -26.79 18.36
N ASP A 792 10.80 -26.84 19.61
CA ASP A 792 12.21 -27.00 20.02
C ASP A 792 13.16 -25.97 19.36
N GLY A 793 12.71 -24.74 19.17
CA GLY A 793 13.40 -23.65 18.50
C GLY A 793 13.31 -23.68 16.97
N PHE A 794 12.74 -24.72 16.37
CA PHE A 794 12.54 -24.82 14.93
C PHE A 794 11.19 -24.28 14.49
N PHE A 795 11.18 -23.55 13.38
CA PHE A 795 9.99 -22.92 12.83
C PHE A 795 9.46 -23.70 11.62
N TYR A 796 8.20 -24.12 11.70
CA TYR A 796 7.50 -24.86 10.64
C TYR A 796 6.43 -23.98 10.01
N PHE A 797 6.58 -23.69 8.72
CA PHE A 797 5.69 -22.80 7.98
C PHE A 797 4.27 -23.39 7.88
N GLN A 798 3.26 -22.58 8.17
CA GLN A 798 1.83 -22.94 8.15
C GLN A 798 1.04 -22.23 7.04
N GLY A 799 1.69 -21.40 6.23
CA GLY A 799 1.07 -20.62 5.16
C GLY A 799 1.05 -19.12 5.44
N ARG A 800 0.29 -18.39 4.64
CA ARG A 800 0.20 -16.93 4.70
C ARG A 800 -1.03 -16.46 5.46
N ALA A 801 -0.92 -15.34 6.17
CA ALA A 801 -2.03 -14.70 6.85
C ALA A 801 -3.01 -14.04 5.86
N ASP A 802 -2.51 -13.52 4.73
CA ASP A 802 -3.28 -12.86 3.67
C ASP A 802 -3.98 -13.82 2.71
N ASP A 803 -3.55 -15.09 2.62
CA ASP A 803 -4.21 -16.13 1.80
C ASP A 803 -5.44 -16.74 2.49
N LEU A 804 -5.80 -16.26 3.68
CA LEU A 804 -6.90 -16.76 4.45
C LEU A 804 -8.24 -16.40 3.79
N VAL A 805 -9.02 -17.42 3.42
CA VAL A 805 -10.33 -17.23 2.79
C VAL A 805 -11.46 -17.88 3.57
N LYS A 806 -12.66 -17.30 3.48
CA LYS A 806 -13.83 -17.81 4.18
C LYS A 806 -14.69 -18.63 3.22
N VAL A 807 -14.59 -19.95 3.30
CA VAL A 807 -15.37 -20.90 2.49
C VAL A 807 -16.50 -21.47 3.36
N SER A 808 -17.75 -21.32 2.91
CA SER A 808 -18.93 -21.76 3.66
C SER A 808 -18.99 -21.22 5.11
N GLY A 809 -18.52 -19.98 5.32
CA GLY A 809 -18.50 -19.37 6.65
C GLY A 809 -17.33 -19.80 7.54
N GLN A 810 -16.45 -20.68 7.07
CA GLN A 810 -15.30 -21.19 7.80
C GLN A 810 -13.98 -20.72 7.17
N TRP A 811 -13.00 -20.46 8.02
CA TRP A 811 -11.67 -20.02 7.62
C TRP A 811 -10.89 -21.20 7.05
N VAL A 812 -10.45 -21.07 5.80
CA VAL A 812 -9.70 -22.07 5.05
C VAL A 812 -8.47 -21.43 4.45
N TRP A 813 -7.35 -22.13 4.55
CA TRP A 813 -6.09 -21.73 3.95
C TRP A 813 -5.87 -22.58 2.68
N PRO A 814 -5.85 -21.97 1.48
CA PRO A 814 -5.62 -22.69 0.23
C PRO A 814 -4.35 -23.56 0.27
N LEU A 815 -3.27 -23.06 0.89
CA LEU A 815 -2.00 -23.79 0.98
C LEU A 815 -2.09 -25.10 1.78
N GLU A 816 -2.95 -25.17 2.80
CA GLU A 816 -3.16 -26.40 3.57
C GLU A 816 -3.72 -27.52 2.68
N VAL A 817 -4.64 -27.14 1.80
CA VAL A 817 -5.28 -28.01 0.82
C VAL A 817 -4.30 -28.38 -0.29
N GLU A 818 -3.46 -27.43 -0.70
CA GLU A 818 -2.39 -27.63 -1.67
C GLU A 818 -1.38 -28.68 -1.18
N ARG A 819 -0.92 -28.57 0.06
CA ARG A 819 -0.02 -29.55 0.69
C ARG A 819 -0.63 -30.93 0.73
N CYS A 820 -1.88 -31.03 1.19
CA CYS A 820 -2.61 -32.29 1.18
C CYS A 820 -2.65 -32.89 -0.23
N LEU A 821 -3.01 -32.11 -1.27
CA LEU A 821 -3.02 -32.62 -2.64
C LEU A 821 -1.64 -33.09 -3.13
N ASN A 822 -0.57 -32.37 -2.78
CA ASN A 822 0.80 -32.71 -3.17
C ASN A 822 1.31 -34.02 -2.51
N GLU A 823 0.70 -34.48 -1.41
CA GLU A 823 0.99 -35.77 -0.79
C GLU A 823 0.32 -36.95 -1.52
N HIS A 824 -0.63 -36.70 -2.43
CA HIS A 824 -1.34 -37.76 -3.13
C HIS A 824 -0.47 -38.41 -4.23
N PRO A 825 -0.41 -39.76 -4.36
CA PRO A 825 0.49 -40.44 -5.30
C PRO A 825 0.33 -40.05 -6.78
N LEU A 826 -0.88 -39.66 -7.19
CA LEU A 826 -1.16 -39.24 -8.58
C LEU A 826 -0.64 -37.83 -8.92
N VAL A 827 -0.41 -37.00 -7.90
CA VAL A 827 -0.10 -35.58 -8.08
C VAL A 827 1.42 -35.41 -8.24
N HIS A 828 1.81 -34.66 -9.27
CA HIS A 828 3.18 -34.18 -9.43
C HIS A 828 3.35 -32.82 -8.75
N GLU A 829 2.42 -31.89 -9.01
CA GLU A 829 2.37 -30.59 -8.38
C GLU A 829 0.94 -30.03 -8.42
N ALA A 830 0.52 -29.34 -7.36
CA ALA A 830 -0.77 -28.68 -7.26
C ALA A 830 -0.62 -27.24 -6.77
N ALA A 831 -1.51 -26.36 -7.27
CA ALA A 831 -1.73 -25.02 -6.74
C ALA A 831 -3.20 -24.84 -6.41
N VAL A 832 -3.49 -24.37 -5.18
CA VAL A 832 -4.86 -24.10 -4.74
C VAL A 832 -5.03 -22.61 -4.52
N ILE A 833 -6.11 -22.08 -5.07
CA ILE A 833 -6.49 -20.67 -4.88
C ILE A 833 -7.94 -20.57 -4.40
N ALA A 834 -8.24 -19.44 -3.78
CA ALA A 834 -9.61 -19.04 -3.55
C ALA A 834 -10.26 -18.58 -4.85
N HIS A 835 -11.50 -18.98 -5.06
CA HIS A 835 -12.29 -18.70 -6.24
C HIS A 835 -13.67 -18.21 -5.83
N GLU A 836 -14.09 -17.07 -6.38
CA GLU A 836 -15.45 -16.55 -6.20
C GLU A 836 -16.36 -17.11 -7.30
N LEU A 837 -17.44 -17.80 -6.92
CA LEU A 837 -18.46 -18.30 -7.83
C LEU A 837 -19.33 -17.15 -8.37
N GLY A 838 -20.06 -17.37 -9.47
CA GLY A 838 -20.91 -16.34 -10.09
C GLY A 838 -22.00 -15.75 -9.19
N ASP A 839 -22.36 -16.44 -8.10
CA ASP A 839 -23.28 -15.97 -7.06
C ASP A 839 -22.57 -15.30 -5.86
N ARG A 840 -21.29 -14.94 -6.03
CA ARG A 840 -20.40 -14.31 -5.05
C ARG A 840 -20.01 -15.17 -3.85
N ARG A 841 -20.31 -16.48 -3.86
CA ARG A 841 -19.80 -17.38 -2.81
C ARG A 841 -18.33 -17.73 -3.07
N MET A 842 -17.52 -17.65 -2.01
CA MET A 842 -16.13 -18.09 -2.05
C MET A 842 -16.00 -19.62 -1.93
N THR A 843 -15.12 -20.20 -2.74
CA THR A 843 -14.73 -21.61 -2.71
C THR A 843 -13.23 -21.78 -3.02
N LEU A 844 -12.76 -23.02 -3.11
CA LEU A 844 -11.39 -23.34 -3.52
C LEU A 844 -11.39 -23.99 -4.90
N SER A 845 -10.38 -23.66 -5.70
CA SER A 845 -10.09 -24.27 -6.99
C SER A 845 -8.62 -24.70 -7.01
N ALA A 846 -8.37 -25.90 -7.52
CA ALA A 846 -7.03 -26.45 -7.65
C ALA A 846 -6.67 -26.58 -9.13
N MET A 847 -5.47 -26.15 -9.50
CA MET A 847 -4.81 -26.51 -10.74
C MET A 847 -3.76 -27.58 -10.44
N ILE A 848 -3.80 -28.71 -11.14
CA ILE A 848 -3.02 -29.90 -10.80
C ILE A 848 -2.28 -30.41 -12.04
N SER A 849 -0.96 -30.60 -11.92
CA SER A 849 -0.19 -31.44 -12.81
C SER A 849 -0.09 -32.85 -12.22
N LEU A 850 -0.39 -33.86 -13.04
CA LEU A 850 -0.34 -35.26 -12.64
C LEU A 850 1.01 -35.87 -13.01
N ARG A 851 1.38 -36.95 -12.31
CA ARG A 851 2.55 -37.75 -12.69
C ARG A 851 2.35 -38.39 -14.07
N ALA A 852 3.45 -38.64 -14.77
CA ALA A 852 3.42 -39.17 -16.14
C ALA A 852 2.70 -40.52 -16.20
N GLY A 853 1.80 -40.68 -17.19
CA GLY A 853 1.01 -41.89 -17.39
C GLY A 853 -0.35 -41.89 -16.68
N GLU A 854 -0.63 -40.92 -15.81
CA GLU A 854 -1.91 -40.83 -15.11
C GLU A 854 -3.02 -40.21 -15.97
N ALA A 855 -4.23 -40.75 -15.88
CA ALA A 855 -5.38 -40.30 -16.65
C ALA A 855 -5.99 -39.01 -16.08
N ARG A 856 -6.22 -38.01 -16.94
CA ARG A 856 -6.98 -36.80 -16.61
C ARG A 856 -8.46 -37.05 -16.80
N GLY A 857 -9.30 -36.67 -15.83
CA GLY A 857 -10.74 -36.81 -15.96
C GLY A 857 -11.51 -36.63 -14.65
N GLY A 858 -12.84 -36.73 -14.75
CA GLY A 858 -13.74 -36.53 -13.60
C GLY A 858 -13.57 -37.58 -12.49
N GLU A 859 -13.19 -38.81 -12.84
CA GLU A 859 -12.91 -39.88 -11.86
C GLU A 859 -11.66 -39.54 -11.01
N THR A 860 -10.56 -39.16 -11.67
CA THR A 860 -9.34 -38.69 -11.01
C THR A 860 -9.59 -37.46 -10.16
N ALA A 861 -10.35 -36.48 -10.66
CA ALA A 861 -10.71 -35.30 -9.89
C ALA A 861 -11.51 -35.66 -8.63
N LYS A 862 -12.48 -36.58 -8.74
CA LYS A 862 -13.25 -37.07 -7.60
C LYS A 862 -12.37 -37.79 -6.57
N GLN A 863 -11.45 -38.63 -7.03
CA GLN A 863 -10.49 -39.32 -6.16
C GLN A 863 -9.65 -38.33 -5.33
N LEU A 864 -9.13 -37.27 -5.98
CA LEU A 864 -8.36 -36.21 -5.30
C LEU A 864 -9.23 -35.42 -4.31
N GLN A 865 -10.47 -35.11 -4.66
CA GLN A 865 -11.40 -34.44 -3.73
C GLN A 865 -11.72 -35.30 -2.52
N ASP A 866 -11.95 -36.60 -2.72
CA ASP A 866 -12.28 -37.53 -1.63
C ASP A 866 -11.07 -37.77 -0.72
N TYR A 867 -9.86 -37.79 -1.28
CA TYR A 867 -8.62 -37.81 -0.50
C TYR A 867 -8.52 -36.59 0.43
N VAL A 868 -8.73 -35.38 -0.08
CA VAL A 868 -8.69 -34.17 0.75
C VAL A 868 -9.76 -34.20 1.85
N LYS A 869 -10.98 -34.68 1.55
CA LYS A 869 -12.04 -34.82 2.57
C LYS A 869 -11.70 -35.83 3.66
N SER A 870 -10.84 -36.80 3.37
CA SER A 870 -10.40 -37.82 4.33
C SER A 870 -9.24 -37.34 5.20
N ALA A 871 -8.36 -36.51 4.64
CA ALA A 871 -7.16 -36.01 5.31
C ALA A 871 -7.39 -34.67 6.05
N LEU A 872 -8.30 -33.84 5.54
CA LEU A 872 -8.65 -32.52 6.08
C LEU A 872 -10.14 -32.42 6.43
N LEU A 873 -10.55 -31.32 7.05
CA LEU A 873 -11.96 -31.07 7.36
C LEU A 873 -12.83 -31.04 6.08
N PRO A 874 -14.05 -31.61 6.07
CA PRO A 874 -14.85 -31.79 4.85
C PRO A 874 -15.20 -30.53 4.04
N HIS A 875 -15.03 -29.33 4.60
CA HIS A 875 -15.30 -28.06 3.91
C HIS A 875 -14.07 -27.51 3.15
N LYS A 876 -12.88 -28.13 3.33
CA LYS A 876 -11.61 -27.65 2.76
C LYS A 876 -11.29 -28.23 1.38
N TYR A 877 -12.04 -29.20 0.85
CA TYR A 877 -11.73 -29.76 -0.46
C TYR A 877 -11.95 -28.73 -1.60
N PRO A 878 -11.13 -28.77 -2.67
CA PRO A 878 -11.32 -27.90 -3.83
C PRO A 878 -12.56 -28.33 -4.60
N ARG A 879 -13.48 -27.40 -4.86
CA ARG A 879 -14.71 -27.70 -5.62
C ARG A 879 -14.46 -27.86 -7.11
N LEU A 880 -13.43 -27.20 -7.62
CA LEU A 880 -12.99 -27.29 -9.00
C LEU A 880 -11.56 -27.82 -9.03
N ILE A 881 -11.30 -28.81 -9.90
CA ILE A 881 -9.96 -29.30 -10.23
C ILE A 881 -9.78 -29.12 -11.73
N VAL A 882 -8.75 -28.40 -12.13
CA VAL A 882 -8.32 -28.23 -13.52
C VAL A 882 -6.97 -28.91 -13.69
N PHE A 883 -6.84 -29.75 -14.70
CA PHE A 883 -5.57 -30.42 -14.99
C PHE A 883 -4.74 -29.59 -15.97
N SER A 884 -3.43 -29.49 -15.71
CA SER A 884 -2.46 -28.82 -16.60
C SER A 884 -1.31 -29.76 -16.91
N ASP A 885 -0.60 -29.53 -18.02
CA ASP A 885 0.68 -30.19 -18.29
C ASP A 885 1.75 -29.73 -17.28
N ASP A 886 1.80 -28.42 -17.02
CA ASP A 886 2.69 -27.81 -16.01
C ASP A 886 2.04 -26.56 -15.41
N LEU A 887 2.46 -26.16 -14.20
CA LEU A 887 1.97 -24.96 -13.55
C LEU A 887 2.76 -23.71 -14.01
N PRO A 888 2.10 -22.56 -14.23
CA PRO A 888 2.77 -21.29 -14.50
C PRO A 888 3.85 -20.97 -13.45
N LYS A 889 5.03 -20.53 -13.89
CA LYS A 889 6.15 -20.16 -13.02
C LYS A 889 6.56 -18.69 -13.18
N THR A 890 7.03 -18.08 -12.10
CA THR A 890 7.63 -16.74 -12.09
C THR A 890 9.05 -16.78 -12.65
N GLY A 891 9.67 -15.60 -12.83
CA GLY A 891 11.09 -15.49 -13.21
C GLY A 891 12.09 -16.14 -12.26
N THR A 892 11.68 -16.45 -11.02
CA THR A 892 12.47 -17.19 -10.02
C THR A 892 12.19 -18.70 -10.01
N GLY A 893 11.35 -19.19 -10.92
CA GLY A 893 10.94 -20.60 -10.96
C GLY A 893 9.87 -20.99 -9.93
N LYS A 894 9.29 -20.04 -9.19
CA LYS A 894 8.20 -20.27 -8.22
C LYS A 894 6.85 -20.39 -8.94
N ILE A 895 5.83 -21.02 -8.36
CA ILE A 895 4.47 -20.99 -8.95
C ILE A 895 3.99 -19.53 -9.06
N ASP A 896 3.64 -19.10 -10.27
CA ASP A 896 2.99 -17.82 -10.52
C ASP A 896 1.49 -17.94 -10.20
N ARG A 897 1.16 -17.68 -8.93
CA ARG A 897 -0.22 -17.75 -8.42
C ARG A 897 -1.16 -16.78 -9.12
N GLN A 898 -0.66 -15.65 -9.64
CA GLN A 898 -1.48 -14.69 -10.39
C GLN A 898 -1.87 -15.27 -11.75
N ALA A 899 -0.90 -15.85 -12.47
CA ALA A 899 -1.15 -16.54 -13.72
C ALA A 899 -2.04 -17.79 -13.54
N VAL A 900 -1.79 -18.60 -12.50
CA VAL A 900 -2.67 -19.73 -12.12
C VAL A 900 -4.10 -19.24 -11.91
N GLY A 901 -4.28 -18.15 -11.14
CA GLY A 901 -5.60 -17.61 -10.87
C GLY A 901 -6.30 -17.04 -12.11
N GLN A 902 -5.56 -16.43 -13.04
CA GLN A 902 -6.12 -16.01 -14.33
C GLN A 902 -6.58 -17.21 -15.18
N ARG A 903 -5.77 -18.27 -15.27
CA ARG A 903 -6.13 -19.48 -16.02
C ARG A 903 -7.34 -20.19 -15.42
N LEU A 904 -7.36 -20.36 -14.09
CA LEU A 904 -8.51 -20.96 -13.41
C LEU A 904 -9.79 -20.13 -13.58
N LYS A 905 -9.70 -18.79 -13.59
CA LYS A 905 -10.84 -17.91 -13.89
C LYS A 905 -11.32 -18.01 -15.34
N GLN A 906 -10.43 -18.33 -16.29
CA GLN A 906 -10.79 -18.53 -17.68
C GLN A 906 -11.52 -19.87 -17.87
N GLU A 907 -10.93 -20.96 -17.37
CA GLU A 907 -11.53 -22.30 -17.40
C GLU A 907 -12.89 -22.36 -16.67
N ALA A 908 -13.04 -21.66 -15.55
CA ALA A 908 -14.31 -21.58 -14.82
C ALA A 908 -15.42 -20.86 -15.62
N LYS A 909 -15.08 -19.98 -16.57
CA LYS A 909 -16.06 -19.37 -17.49
C LYS A 909 -16.48 -20.30 -18.62
N ASP A 910 -15.62 -21.26 -18.98
CA ASP A 910 -15.90 -22.21 -20.06
C ASP A 910 -16.73 -23.42 -19.56
N ILE A 911 -16.80 -23.61 -18.24
CA ILE A 911 -17.58 -24.67 -17.56
C ILE A 911 -18.96 -24.16 -17.06
N ALA A 912 -19.15 -22.84 -16.93
CA ALA A 912 -20.40 -22.19 -16.49
C ALA A 912 -21.26 -21.77 -17.67
#